data_AF-W2Z167-F1
#
_entry.id   AF-W2Z167-F1
#
_cell.length_a   1.000
_cell.length_b   1.000
_cell.length_c   1.000
_cell.angle_alpha   90.00
_cell.angle_beta   90.00
_cell.angle_gamma   90.00
#
_symmetry.space_group_name_H-M   'P 1'
#
loop_
_entity.id
_entity.type
_entity.pdbx_description
1 polymer ?
#
loop_
_entity_poly.entity_id
_entity_poly.type
_entity_poly.pdbx_seq_one_letter_code
_entity_poly.pdbx_strand_id
1 'polypeptide(L)'
;MKLVWALGVALLAFVSTLSPVQAQCGARVRKDWDSMTTAEKDTYKGALAAAMDSGAYIKFVEMHTEMQSEMEAHRQCMFIYWHRLLLVVFENMLRGQGSQYACVTVPYYNWVGASNRMLAGTCSSLGDCSTITRELGGYTTGSQRTININGINNSGRCVAQSPLDHFCQSGTVSGSACARCVPRGNWGSASVPSSTSFASVRQQIFNAQNIGQMSPNVEQGCHNSVHANLGGAMGTFASPSEPLFWSHHAMVDALHTIFHKCRVGTQRLTFAQKAAHPVAWTSCAKRDGGTFSPTDVIVMRTGVNGNNPIQGSQDPLIGQYFTGVPNQFAGLMDVRDLGDSSYSYELSGQLADMYNNCDGTSTPSPTTAPSPVAPTAAPSPVTAAPVPVNNAPVTPTAAPQQPGRWGLFDWLRNRWGFGRFGRRLEAQHGYGCGGRKLKAEHGWGWWPWRNNQGNNIRGNDCDENTATNNYTPTNNYASATTAPTVAPTTTPPTSTHYDGNNNNQDVVTVNKETAEEKKVSDWYKKTMANMGGQCPEAMADLERQVCMFENQCLGGTKDYSAEFKATWGAKEPRCLTIVNSIKSGQQKITYGNWRKDMESYFGCPKPANATQSTKQNTYSDTTQSIIQDATQSVAQTATDTLSSVVQSV
;
A
#
# COMPACT_ATOMS: atom_id res chain seq x y z
N MET A 1 -51.74 6.96 46.68
CA MET A 1 -50.29 6.79 46.93
C MET A 1 -49.73 5.38 46.73
N LYS A 2 -50.52 4.32 46.52
CA LYS A 2 -49.99 2.95 46.30
C LYS A 2 -49.83 2.52 44.82
N LEU A 3 -50.36 3.28 43.86
CA LEU A 3 -50.27 2.99 42.42
C LEU A 3 -49.05 3.61 41.72
N VAL A 4 -48.46 4.68 42.29
CA VAL A 4 -47.28 5.36 41.72
C VAL A 4 -45.99 4.59 41.99
N TRP A 5 -45.95 3.79 43.06
CA TRP A 5 -44.79 2.95 43.39
C TRP A 5 -44.69 1.69 42.52
N ALA A 6 -45.82 1.15 42.01
CA ALA A 6 -45.81 -0.03 41.15
C ALA A 6 -45.30 0.28 39.72
N LEU A 7 -45.59 1.48 39.20
CA LEU A 7 -45.09 1.94 37.90
C LEU A 7 -43.60 2.32 37.93
N GLY A 8 -43.09 2.82 39.08
CA GLY A 8 -41.66 3.10 39.24
C GLY A 8 -40.79 1.84 39.26
N VAL A 9 -41.26 0.75 39.88
CA VAL A 9 -40.52 -0.52 39.93
C VAL A 9 -40.60 -1.28 38.59
N ALA A 10 -41.70 -1.17 37.85
CA ALA A 10 -41.81 -1.75 36.51
C ALA A 10 -40.94 -1.01 35.47
N LEU A 11 -40.75 0.31 35.61
CA LEU A 11 -39.87 1.07 34.73
C LEU A 11 -38.37 0.85 35.06
N LEU A 12 -38.02 0.64 36.33
CA LEU A 12 -36.66 0.28 36.75
C LEU A 12 -36.28 -1.18 36.44
N ALA A 13 -37.26 -2.08 36.33
CA ALA A 13 -37.04 -3.47 35.91
C ALA A 13 -36.86 -3.65 34.39
N PHE A 14 -37.13 -2.62 33.58
CA PHE A 14 -36.86 -2.65 32.12
C PHE A 14 -35.53 -2.00 31.72
N VAL A 15 -34.78 -1.43 32.69
CA VAL A 15 -33.46 -0.80 32.45
C VAL A 15 -32.29 -1.73 32.81
N SER A 16 -32.57 -2.94 33.30
CA SER A 16 -31.54 -3.89 33.73
C SER A 16 -31.63 -5.21 32.96
N THR A 17 -31.08 -5.21 31.74
CA THR A 17 -30.16 -6.23 31.16
C THR A 17 -29.97 -5.97 29.66
N LEU A 18 -29.49 -4.79 29.27
CA LEU A 18 -28.60 -4.73 28.12
C LEU A 18 -27.20 -4.87 28.68
N SER A 19 -26.84 -6.07 29.12
CA SER A 19 -25.43 -6.45 29.13
C SER A 19 -24.93 -6.11 27.72
N PRO A 20 -23.78 -5.42 27.55
CA PRO A 20 -23.21 -5.29 26.23
C PRO A 20 -23.12 -6.72 25.69
N VAL A 21 -23.88 -7.02 24.63
CA VAL A 21 -23.64 -8.23 23.87
C VAL A 21 -22.24 -8.03 23.36
N GLN A 22 -21.27 -8.58 24.09
CA GLN A 22 -19.89 -8.49 23.75
C GLN A 22 -19.82 -9.24 22.44
N ALA A 23 -19.70 -8.50 21.34
CA ALA A 23 -19.80 -9.06 20.01
C ALA A 23 -18.78 -10.21 19.97
N GLN A 24 -19.29 -11.44 19.84
CA GLN A 24 -18.44 -12.61 19.81
C GLN A 24 -17.84 -12.69 18.41
N CYS A 25 -16.83 -11.84 18.19
CA CYS A 25 -16.09 -11.82 16.94
C CYS A 25 -15.24 -13.09 16.87
N GLY A 26 -15.18 -13.69 15.68
CA GLY A 26 -14.11 -14.65 15.38
C GLY A 26 -12.75 -13.96 15.27
N ALA A 27 -11.74 -14.73 14.88
CA ALA A 27 -10.43 -14.19 14.51
C ALA A 27 -10.57 -13.11 13.43
N ARG A 28 -9.71 -12.09 13.47
CA ARG A 28 -9.70 -11.03 12.45
C ARG A 28 -9.13 -11.57 11.15
N VAL A 29 -9.91 -11.49 10.07
CA VAL A 29 -9.50 -11.91 8.73
C VAL A 29 -9.69 -10.74 7.76
N ARG A 30 -8.60 -10.21 7.22
CA ARG A 30 -8.63 -9.19 6.17
C ARG A 30 -8.85 -9.84 4.81
N LYS A 31 -9.86 -9.38 4.09
CA LYS A 31 -10.31 -9.97 2.82
C LYS A 31 -10.10 -9.04 1.64
N ASP A 32 -10.03 -9.59 0.43
CA ASP A 32 -10.16 -8.82 -0.80
C ASP A 32 -11.52 -8.14 -0.79
N TRP A 33 -11.58 -6.86 -1.13
CA TRP A 33 -12.87 -6.17 -1.32
C TRP A 33 -13.81 -6.92 -2.27
N ASP A 34 -13.30 -7.51 -3.35
CA ASP A 34 -14.10 -8.27 -4.33
C ASP A 34 -14.62 -9.61 -3.74
N SER A 35 -14.12 -10.04 -2.58
CA SER A 35 -14.57 -11.26 -1.87
C SER A 35 -15.54 -10.99 -0.72
N MET A 36 -15.61 -9.75 -0.24
CA MET A 36 -16.51 -9.37 0.84
C MET A 36 -17.98 -9.44 0.41
N THR A 37 -18.82 -9.87 1.34
CA THR A 37 -20.28 -9.76 1.24
C THR A 37 -20.72 -8.30 1.29
N THR A 38 -21.93 -8.02 0.79
CA THR A 38 -22.53 -6.67 0.91
C THR A 38 -22.61 -6.20 2.36
N ALA A 39 -22.96 -7.08 3.30
CA ALA A 39 -23.03 -6.75 4.72
C ALA A 39 -21.67 -6.37 5.31
N GLU A 40 -20.59 -7.08 4.95
CA GLU A 40 -19.23 -6.73 5.37
C GLU A 40 -18.80 -5.37 4.79
N LYS A 41 -19.11 -5.11 3.50
CA LYS A 41 -18.82 -3.83 2.84
C LYS A 41 -19.60 -2.67 3.48
N ASP A 42 -20.87 -2.87 3.78
CA ASP A 42 -21.72 -1.87 4.43
C ASP A 42 -21.27 -1.60 5.86
N THR A 43 -20.86 -2.64 6.61
CA THR A 43 -20.27 -2.50 7.95
C THR A 43 -19.00 -1.66 7.90
N TYR A 44 -18.11 -1.92 6.93
CA TYR A 44 -16.87 -1.15 6.77
C TYR A 44 -17.12 0.31 6.38
N LYS A 45 -18.00 0.57 5.40
CA LYS A 45 -18.40 1.93 5.01
C LYS A 45 -19.04 2.69 6.17
N GLY A 46 -19.91 2.03 6.94
CA GLY A 46 -20.53 2.61 8.13
C GLY A 46 -19.53 2.93 9.23
N ALA A 47 -18.54 2.05 9.47
CA ALA A 47 -17.48 2.30 10.44
C ALA A 47 -16.61 3.50 10.03
N LEU A 48 -16.30 3.64 8.74
CA LEU A 48 -15.58 4.81 8.21
C LEU A 48 -16.38 6.10 8.41
N ALA A 49 -17.67 6.11 8.06
CA ALA A 49 -18.55 7.26 8.28
C ALA A 49 -18.61 7.65 9.76
N ALA A 50 -18.80 6.69 10.67
CA ALA A 50 -18.83 6.93 12.10
C ALA A 50 -17.49 7.46 12.64
N ALA A 51 -16.35 6.95 12.13
CA ALA A 51 -15.02 7.45 12.48
C ALA A 51 -14.80 8.89 12.00
N MET A 52 -15.34 9.26 10.84
CA MET A 52 -15.29 10.63 10.34
C MET A 52 -16.16 11.56 11.19
N ASP A 53 -17.38 11.14 11.52
CA ASP A 53 -18.31 11.90 12.37
C ASP A 53 -17.79 12.12 13.78
N SER A 54 -17.10 11.14 14.37
CA SER A 54 -16.52 11.25 15.71
C SER A 54 -15.25 12.10 15.77
N GLY A 55 -14.70 12.47 14.61
CA GLY A 55 -13.40 13.15 14.51
C GLY A 55 -12.20 12.24 14.76
N ALA A 56 -12.41 10.93 14.97
CA ALA A 56 -11.32 9.98 15.17
C ALA A 56 -10.51 9.78 13.89
N TYR A 57 -11.18 9.80 12.73
CA TYR A 57 -10.54 9.60 11.42
C TYR A 57 -9.49 10.66 11.10
N ILE A 58 -9.78 11.94 11.33
CA ILE A 58 -8.85 13.05 10.99
C ILE A 58 -7.55 12.97 11.80
N LYS A 59 -7.56 12.36 13.00
CA LYS A 59 -6.35 12.13 13.81
C LYS A 59 -5.32 11.25 13.11
N PHE A 60 -5.75 10.29 12.32
CA PHE A 60 -4.82 9.45 11.53
C PHE A 60 -4.27 10.19 10.31
N VAL A 61 -5.06 11.10 9.72
CA VAL A 61 -4.57 12.02 8.67
C VAL A 61 -3.54 12.97 9.25
N GLU A 62 -3.77 13.48 10.46
CA GLU A 62 -2.82 14.31 11.21
C GLU A 62 -1.50 13.56 11.43
N MET A 63 -1.53 12.29 11.83
CA MET A 63 -0.32 11.47 12.00
C MET A 63 0.51 11.35 10.74
N HIS A 64 -0.13 11.11 9.60
CA HIS A 64 0.58 10.93 8.36
C HIS A 64 1.12 12.26 7.79
N THR A 65 0.47 13.38 8.11
CA THR A 65 0.89 14.72 7.66
C THR A 65 1.89 15.39 8.60
N GLU A 66 2.02 14.92 9.85
CA GLU A 66 3.03 15.38 10.79
C GLU A 66 4.42 14.94 10.35
N MET A 67 5.37 15.87 10.28
CA MET A 67 6.63 15.66 9.56
C MET A 67 7.58 14.67 10.25
N GLN A 68 7.63 14.59 11.58
CA GLN A 68 8.48 13.58 12.23
C GLN A 68 7.95 12.17 11.94
N SER A 69 6.64 12.00 12.02
CA SER A 69 5.94 10.78 11.68
C SER A 69 6.12 10.42 10.20
N GLU A 70 5.98 11.38 9.28
CA GLU A 70 6.22 11.21 7.83
C GLU A 70 7.65 10.74 7.52
N MET A 71 8.64 11.35 8.17
CA MET A 71 10.06 11.03 7.96
C MET A 71 10.41 9.61 8.40
N GLU A 72 9.68 9.07 9.37
CA GLU A 72 9.79 7.66 9.78
C GLU A 72 8.91 6.73 8.94
N ALA A 73 7.85 7.23 8.31
CA ALA A 73 6.94 6.44 7.50
C ALA A 73 7.48 6.16 6.08
N HIS A 74 8.26 7.06 5.48
CA HIS A 74 8.59 7.01 4.05
C HIS A 74 10.06 7.22 3.70
N ARG A 75 10.46 6.65 2.57
CA ARG A 75 11.80 6.73 1.93
C ARG A 75 12.90 6.12 2.79
N GLN A 76 12.59 5.00 3.43
CA GLN A 76 13.51 4.26 4.29
C GLN A 76 13.06 2.78 4.42
N CYS A 77 13.77 1.98 5.23
CA CYS A 77 13.55 0.54 5.32
C CYS A 77 12.39 0.10 6.23
N MET A 78 11.84 0.98 7.06
CA MET A 78 10.76 0.67 8.01
C MET A 78 9.35 1.01 7.50
N PHE A 79 9.21 1.52 6.28
CA PHE A 79 7.94 1.90 5.65
C PHE A 79 6.81 0.89 5.93
N ILE A 80 7.06 -0.40 5.69
CA ILE A 80 6.07 -1.46 5.92
C ILE A 80 5.65 -1.58 7.40
N TYR A 81 6.60 -1.53 8.33
CA TYR A 81 6.30 -1.69 9.77
C TYR A 81 5.58 -0.47 10.34
N TRP A 82 5.98 0.73 9.92
CA TRP A 82 5.29 1.95 10.31
C TRP A 82 3.82 1.91 9.84
N HIS A 83 3.57 1.59 8.57
CA HIS A 83 2.21 1.51 8.04
C HIS A 83 1.39 0.35 8.63
N ARG A 84 2.03 -0.76 9.02
CA ARG A 84 1.36 -1.85 9.76
C ARG A 84 0.78 -1.38 11.09
N LEU A 85 1.57 -0.66 11.90
CA LEU A 85 1.07 -0.11 13.16
C LEU A 85 -0.11 0.86 12.90
N LEU A 86 0.00 1.70 11.87
CA LEU A 86 -1.05 2.65 11.50
C LEU A 86 -2.34 1.91 11.15
N LEU A 87 -2.27 0.87 10.32
CA LEU A 87 -3.41 0.04 9.93
C LEU A 87 -4.06 -0.68 11.12
N VAL A 88 -3.25 -1.25 12.01
CA VAL A 88 -3.74 -2.00 13.18
C VAL A 88 -4.51 -1.09 14.13
N VAL A 89 -3.92 0.06 14.45
CA VAL A 89 -4.56 1.03 15.34
C VAL A 89 -5.79 1.67 14.69
N PHE A 90 -5.74 1.92 13.37
CA PHE A 90 -6.90 2.40 12.62
C PHE A 90 -8.05 1.37 12.64
N GLU A 91 -7.76 0.09 12.44
CA GLU A 91 -8.75 -0.98 12.54
C GLU A 91 -9.34 -1.09 13.95
N ASN A 92 -8.51 -0.99 15.00
CA ASN A 92 -8.98 -0.93 16.38
C ASN A 92 -9.92 0.26 16.61
N MET A 93 -9.60 1.42 16.04
CA MET A 93 -10.44 2.61 16.09
C MET A 93 -11.78 2.40 15.38
N LEU A 94 -11.79 1.78 14.20
CA LEU A 94 -13.03 1.44 13.48
C LEU A 94 -13.93 0.50 14.30
N ARG A 95 -13.33 -0.51 14.94
CA ARG A 95 -14.02 -1.45 15.83
C ARG A 95 -14.60 -0.76 17.07
N GLY A 96 -13.99 0.35 17.49
CA GLY A 96 -14.45 1.20 18.60
C GLY A 96 -15.58 2.17 18.26
N GLN A 97 -15.98 2.33 17.00
CA GLN A 97 -17.01 3.30 16.60
C GLN A 97 -18.45 2.88 16.96
N GLY A 98 -18.63 1.70 17.54
CA GLY A 98 -19.94 1.19 17.96
C GLY A 98 -19.99 -0.34 17.95
N SER A 99 -20.88 -0.92 18.75
CA SER A 99 -21.01 -2.38 18.89
C SER A 99 -21.28 -3.11 17.56
N GLN A 100 -21.96 -2.46 16.61
CA GLN A 100 -22.22 -2.98 15.27
C GLN A 100 -20.95 -3.07 14.39
N TYR A 101 -19.91 -2.32 14.72
CA TYR A 101 -18.62 -2.34 14.02
C TYR A 101 -17.56 -3.16 14.76
N ALA A 102 -17.89 -3.72 15.93
CA ALA A 102 -16.92 -4.39 16.80
C ALA A 102 -16.14 -5.52 16.14
N CYS A 103 -16.68 -6.12 15.06
CA CYS A 103 -16.02 -7.18 14.29
C CYS A 103 -15.46 -6.75 12.94
N VAL A 104 -15.47 -5.45 12.60
CA VAL A 104 -14.95 -4.95 11.33
C VAL A 104 -13.44 -5.20 11.21
N THR A 105 -13.00 -5.46 9.98
CA THR A 105 -11.60 -5.61 9.58
C THR A 105 -11.35 -4.74 8.36
N VAL A 106 -10.13 -4.20 8.22
CA VAL A 106 -9.75 -3.43 7.04
C VAL A 106 -9.59 -4.37 5.84
N PRO A 107 -10.35 -4.21 4.74
CA PRO A 107 -10.17 -5.03 3.55
C PRO A 107 -9.00 -4.54 2.71
N TYR A 108 -8.43 -5.40 1.87
CA TYR A 108 -7.35 -5.01 0.97
C TYR A 108 -7.86 -4.74 -0.45
N TYR A 109 -7.18 -3.81 -1.12
CA TYR A 109 -7.42 -3.46 -2.52
C TYR A 109 -6.49 -4.31 -3.40
N ASN A 110 -7.02 -5.35 -4.06
CA ASN A 110 -6.26 -6.23 -4.93
C ASN A 110 -5.94 -5.62 -6.31
N TRP A 111 -4.85 -4.85 -6.40
CA TRP A 111 -4.42 -4.24 -7.67
C TRP A 111 -3.85 -5.26 -8.68
N VAL A 112 -3.42 -6.44 -8.23
CA VAL A 112 -3.04 -7.54 -9.15
C VAL A 112 -4.26 -8.01 -9.94
N GLY A 113 -5.40 -8.20 -9.27
CA GLY A 113 -6.68 -8.47 -9.93
C GLY A 113 -7.11 -7.36 -10.88
N ALA A 114 -6.88 -6.09 -10.51
CA ALA A 114 -7.12 -4.95 -11.40
C ALA A 114 -6.25 -5.00 -12.66
N SER A 115 -4.97 -5.35 -12.53
CA SER A 115 -4.05 -5.54 -13.65
C SER A 115 -4.49 -6.68 -14.56
N ASN A 116 -4.99 -7.79 -13.99
CA ASN A 116 -5.51 -8.91 -14.77
C ASN A 116 -6.72 -8.53 -15.62
N ARG A 117 -7.68 -7.81 -15.03
CA ARG A 117 -8.86 -7.29 -15.75
C ARG A 117 -8.47 -6.34 -16.88
N MET A 118 -7.48 -5.48 -16.63
CA MET A 118 -6.97 -4.55 -17.65
C MET A 118 -6.29 -5.30 -18.81
N LEU A 119 -5.43 -6.28 -18.53
CA LEU A 119 -4.81 -7.13 -19.56
C LEU A 119 -5.84 -7.99 -20.32
N ALA A 120 -6.87 -8.48 -19.63
CA ALA A 120 -7.95 -9.25 -20.25
C ALA A 120 -8.84 -8.39 -21.15
N GLY A 121 -8.76 -7.06 -21.06
CA GLY A 121 -9.54 -6.11 -21.85
C GLY A 121 -10.95 -5.84 -21.30
N THR A 122 -11.21 -6.16 -20.03
CA THR A 122 -12.54 -6.00 -19.40
C THR A 122 -12.74 -4.63 -18.75
N CYS A 123 -11.68 -3.81 -18.68
CA CYS A 123 -11.65 -2.48 -18.09
C CYS A 123 -10.43 -1.70 -18.62
N SER A 124 -10.30 -0.42 -18.28
CA SER A 124 -9.31 0.47 -18.91
C SER A 124 -8.58 1.45 -17.97
N SER A 125 -8.95 1.49 -16.70
CA SER A 125 -8.52 2.47 -15.71
C SER A 125 -8.57 1.94 -14.27
N LEU A 126 -7.90 2.57 -13.31
CA LEU A 126 -8.05 2.20 -11.90
C LEU A 126 -9.50 2.37 -11.40
N GLY A 127 -10.27 3.31 -11.97
CA GLY A 127 -11.68 3.51 -11.62
C GLY A 127 -12.60 2.36 -12.05
N ASP A 128 -12.42 1.80 -13.24
CA ASP A 128 -13.29 0.72 -13.75
C ASP A 128 -12.71 -0.69 -13.47
N CYS A 129 -11.41 -0.84 -13.29
CA CYS A 129 -10.77 -2.13 -13.07
C CYS A 129 -10.89 -2.71 -11.66
N SER A 130 -11.55 -2.06 -10.71
CA SER A 130 -11.84 -2.64 -9.39
C SER A 130 -13.14 -2.14 -8.81
N THR A 131 -13.90 -3.01 -8.14
CA THR A 131 -15.21 -2.59 -7.59
C THR A 131 -15.04 -1.62 -6.42
N ILE A 132 -13.98 -1.76 -5.62
CA ILE A 132 -13.70 -0.88 -4.47
C ILE A 132 -13.64 0.61 -4.84
N THR A 133 -13.10 0.97 -6.01
CA THR A 133 -13.01 2.37 -6.43
C THR A 133 -14.37 2.97 -6.78
N ARG A 134 -15.36 2.13 -7.13
CA ARG A 134 -16.76 2.53 -7.36
C ARG A 134 -17.60 2.48 -6.09
N GLU A 135 -17.42 1.44 -5.27
CA GLU A 135 -18.28 1.15 -4.12
C GLU A 135 -17.88 1.94 -2.87
N LEU A 136 -16.61 2.35 -2.76
CA LEU A 136 -16.12 3.21 -1.68
C LEU A 136 -16.24 4.68 -2.11
N GLY A 137 -17.48 5.15 -2.28
CA GLY A 137 -17.81 6.55 -2.65
C GLY A 137 -17.76 6.90 -4.14
N GLY A 138 -17.21 6.05 -5.02
CA GLY A 138 -17.17 6.32 -6.46
C GLY A 138 -16.33 7.55 -6.88
N TYR A 139 -16.20 7.81 -8.18
CA TYR A 139 -15.23 8.82 -8.67
C TYR A 139 -15.77 9.69 -9.81
N THR A 140 -17.04 9.52 -10.18
CA THR A 140 -17.65 10.18 -11.36
C THR A 140 -18.47 11.42 -11.01
N THR A 141 -18.73 11.64 -9.73
CA THR A 141 -19.64 12.65 -9.18
C THR A 141 -18.91 13.68 -8.32
N GLY A 142 -19.54 14.83 -8.09
CA GLY A 142 -18.92 15.94 -7.35
C GLY A 142 -18.29 16.99 -8.27
N SER A 143 -17.72 18.04 -7.68
CA SER A 143 -17.21 19.23 -8.37
C SER A 143 -15.70 19.40 -8.18
N GLN A 144 -15.03 20.04 -9.13
CA GLN A 144 -13.60 20.37 -9.00
C GLN A 144 -13.41 21.38 -7.87
N ARG A 145 -12.63 21.02 -6.85
CA ARG A 145 -12.33 21.88 -5.70
C ARG A 145 -10.91 21.63 -5.20
N THR A 146 -10.33 22.64 -4.59
CA THR A 146 -9.13 22.50 -3.75
C THR A 146 -9.55 22.57 -2.29
N ILE A 147 -9.21 21.55 -1.52
CA ILE A 147 -9.46 21.49 -0.07
C ILE A 147 -8.10 21.46 0.64
N ASN A 148 -7.93 22.35 1.62
CA ASN A 148 -6.79 22.28 2.53
C ASN A 148 -7.10 21.24 3.63
N ILE A 149 -6.46 20.08 3.53
CA ILE A 149 -6.62 18.96 4.46
C ILE A 149 -5.40 18.94 5.36
N ASN A 150 -5.61 19.25 6.64
CA ASN A 150 -4.57 19.35 7.66
C ASN A 150 -3.29 20.10 7.20
N GLY A 151 -3.47 21.25 6.54
CA GLY A 151 -2.36 22.09 6.07
C GLY A 151 -1.87 21.78 4.66
N ILE A 152 -2.36 20.71 4.03
CA ILE A 152 -1.97 20.28 2.69
C ILE A 152 -3.08 20.58 1.69
N ASN A 153 -2.77 21.30 0.61
CA ASN A 153 -3.73 21.57 -0.47
C ASN A 153 -3.91 20.34 -1.35
N ASN A 154 -5.16 19.90 -1.51
CA ASN A 154 -5.55 18.76 -2.32
C ASN A 154 -6.55 19.21 -3.37
N SER A 155 -6.19 19.09 -4.66
CA SER A 155 -7.03 19.50 -5.79
C SER A 155 -7.55 18.29 -6.53
N GLY A 156 -8.82 18.32 -6.89
CA GLY A 156 -9.44 17.27 -7.68
C GLY A 156 -10.96 17.34 -7.67
N ARG A 157 -11.60 16.29 -8.15
CA ARG A 157 -13.05 16.13 -8.05
C ARG A 157 -13.39 15.81 -6.60
N CYS A 158 -14.04 16.73 -5.90
CA CYS A 158 -14.45 16.56 -4.52
C CYS A 158 -15.70 15.67 -4.47
N VAL A 159 -15.48 14.39 -4.16
CA VAL A 159 -16.51 13.35 -4.12
C VAL A 159 -17.19 13.38 -2.76
N ALA A 160 -18.51 13.48 -2.76
CA ALA A 160 -19.36 13.66 -1.57
C ALA A 160 -20.37 12.51 -1.42
N GLN A 161 -20.01 11.33 -1.91
CA GLN A 161 -20.79 10.11 -1.74
C GLN A 161 -20.29 9.38 -0.51
N SER A 162 -21.20 8.79 0.26
CA SER A 162 -20.84 8.06 1.47
C SER A 162 -19.80 6.96 1.21
N PRO A 163 -18.76 6.85 2.05
CA PRO A 163 -18.59 7.54 3.34
C PRO A 163 -17.96 8.95 3.31
N LEU A 164 -17.63 9.50 2.14
CA LEU A 164 -16.84 10.73 2.02
C LEU A 164 -17.60 12.02 2.38
N ASP A 165 -18.93 11.98 2.39
CA ASP A 165 -19.79 13.08 2.85
C ASP A 165 -19.68 13.35 4.36
N HIS A 166 -19.16 12.40 5.13
CA HIS A 166 -18.88 12.56 6.56
C HIS A 166 -17.52 13.23 6.82
N PHE A 167 -16.66 13.35 5.80
CA PHE A 167 -15.30 13.83 5.99
C PHE A 167 -15.22 15.32 6.38
N CYS A 168 -14.40 15.59 7.40
CA CYS A 168 -13.99 16.94 7.78
C CYS A 168 -12.48 17.12 7.63
N GLN A 169 -12.06 18.22 7.02
CA GLN A 169 -10.68 18.45 6.56
C GLN A 169 -9.67 18.79 7.66
N SER A 170 -10.12 19.02 8.90
CA SER A 170 -9.30 19.40 10.05
C SER A 170 -10.02 19.07 11.35
N GLY A 171 -9.28 18.71 12.40
CA GLY A 171 -9.82 18.50 13.75
C GLY A 171 -10.39 19.77 14.42
N THR A 172 -10.17 20.95 13.83
CA THR A 172 -10.77 22.23 14.28
C THR A 172 -12.00 22.65 13.50
N VAL A 173 -12.39 21.89 12.48
CA VAL A 173 -13.58 22.18 11.66
C VAL A 173 -14.65 21.16 12.03
N SER A 174 -15.91 21.58 12.08
CA SER A 174 -17.04 20.70 12.41
C SER A 174 -18.34 21.17 11.75
N GLY A 175 -19.36 20.32 11.78
CA GLY A 175 -20.71 20.66 11.33
C GLY A 175 -20.77 21.05 9.85
N SER A 176 -21.48 22.14 9.55
CA SER A 176 -21.65 22.65 8.17
C SER A 176 -20.40 23.28 7.58
N ALA A 177 -19.35 23.53 8.38
CA ALA A 177 -18.08 24.07 7.90
C ALA A 177 -17.16 22.98 7.30
N CYS A 178 -17.47 21.70 7.53
CA CYS A 178 -16.74 20.60 6.92
C CYS A 178 -16.89 20.62 5.40
N ALA A 179 -15.84 20.23 4.69
CA ALA A 179 -15.85 20.11 3.24
C ALA A 179 -16.90 19.10 2.76
N ARG A 180 -17.13 18.04 3.56
CA ARG A 180 -18.07 16.92 3.26
C ARG A 180 -17.80 16.28 1.90
N CYS A 181 -16.53 16.21 1.55
CA CYS A 181 -16.03 15.56 0.36
C CYS A 181 -14.50 15.39 0.44
N VAL A 182 -13.97 14.43 -0.32
CA VAL A 182 -12.53 14.23 -0.49
C VAL A 182 -12.16 14.48 -1.96
N PRO A 183 -11.16 15.33 -2.27
CA PRO A 183 -10.69 15.54 -3.64
C PRO A 183 -10.01 14.29 -4.21
N ARG A 184 -10.59 13.66 -5.24
CA ARG A 184 -10.00 12.55 -5.99
C ARG A 184 -9.44 13.02 -7.33
N GLY A 185 -8.37 12.38 -7.81
CA GLY A 185 -7.89 12.57 -9.17
C GLY A 185 -8.85 11.97 -10.22
N ASN A 186 -8.48 12.03 -11.49
CA ASN A 186 -9.33 11.50 -12.57
C ASN A 186 -9.20 9.97 -12.70
N TRP A 187 -9.83 9.23 -11.80
CA TRP A 187 -9.72 7.76 -11.73
C TRP A 187 -10.26 7.06 -12.97
N GLY A 188 -11.21 7.67 -13.70
CA GLY A 188 -11.76 7.12 -14.95
C GLY A 188 -10.78 7.15 -16.13
N SER A 189 -9.67 7.88 -16.01
CA SER A 189 -8.58 7.88 -16.99
C SER A 189 -7.23 7.49 -16.40
N ALA A 190 -7.20 7.12 -15.11
CA ALA A 190 -5.97 6.74 -14.41
C ALA A 190 -5.52 5.36 -14.89
N SER A 191 -4.28 5.25 -15.38
CA SER A 191 -3.75 3.97 -15.87
C SER A 191 -3.66 2.95 -14.73
N VAL A 192 -3.93 1.68 -15.02
CA VAL A 192 -3.53 0.56 -14.15
C VAL A 192 -2.04 0.29 -14.39
N PRO A 193 -1.13 0.61 -13.45
CA PRO A 193 0.31 0.55 -13.72
C PRO A 193 0.77 -0.90 -13.80
N SER A 194 1.63 -1.29 -14.76
CA SER A 194 2.12 -2.68 -14.83
C SER A 194 3.09 -3.04 -13.72
N SER A 195 3.56 -2.05 -12.94
CA SER A 195 4.21 -2.28 -11.65
C SER A 195 3.28 -2.96 -10.62
N THR A 196 1.97 -3.00 -10.87
CA THR A 196 0.97 -3.74 -10.09
C THR A 196 0.62 -5.11 -10.67
N SER A 197 1.19 -5.48 -11.82
CA SER A 197 1.00 -6.81 -12.40
C SER A 197 1.65 -7.89 -11.52
N PHE A 198 1.16 -9.13 -11.62
CA PHE A 198 1.73 -10.26 -10.89
C PHE A 198 3.24 -10.39 -11.09
N ALA A 199 3.72 -10.29 -12.33
CA ALA A 199 5.15 -10.41 -12.64
C ALA A 199 5.99 -9.33 -11.95
N SER A 200 5.53 -8.08 -11.96
CA SER A 200 6.28 -6.99 -11.33
C SER A 200 6.19 -7.02 -9.80
N VAL A 201 5.01 -7.30 -9.24
CA VAL A 201 4.83 -7.43 -7.78
C VAL A 201 5.71 -8.55 -7.24
N ARG A 202 5.75 -9.70 -7.92
CA ARG A 202 6.63 -10.82 -7.58
C ARG A 202 8.11 -10.42 -7.57
N GLN A 203 8.55 -9.63 -8.55
CA GLN A 203 9.92 -9.12 -8.62
C GLN A 203 10.24 -8.13 -7.49
N GLN A 204 9.31 -7.24 -7.13
CA GLN A 204 9.50 -6.31 -6.02
C GLN A 204 9.70 -7.03 -4.68
N ILE A 205 9.01 -8.15 -4.48
CA ILE A 205 9.06 -8.96 -3.25
C ILE A 205 10.28 -9.89 -3.22
N PHE A 206 10.44 -10.73 -4.25
CA PHE A 206 11.39 -11.85 -4.17
C PHE A 206 12.78 -11.54 -4.71
N ASN A 207 12.98 -10.45 -5.46
CA ASN A 207 14.33 -10.01 -5.78
C ASN A 207 15.05 -9.37 -4.56
N ALA A 208 14.31 -9.14 -3.47
CA ALA A 208 14.87 -8.67 -2.21
C ALA A 208 15.36 -9.83 -1.33
N GLN A 209 16.53 -9.64 -0.73
CA GLN A 209 17.16 -10.58 0.19
C GLN A 209 16.68 -10.41 1.64
N ASN A 210 16.25 -9.21 2.01
CA ASN A 210 15.81 -8.85 3.36
C ASN A 210 14.77 -7.72 3.31
N ILE A 211 14.16 -7.42 4.45
CA ILE A 211 13.15 -6.36 4.59
C ILE A 211 13.70 -4.99 4.19
N GLY A 212 14.99 -4.73 4.43
CA GLY A 212 15.65 -3.49 4.07
C GLY A 212 15.72 -3.23 2.56
N GLN A 213 15.61 -4.28 1.75
CA GLN A 213 15.48 -4.19 0.30
C GLN A 213 14.02 -4.31 -0.16
N MET A 214 13.24 -5.21 0.45
CA MET A 214 11.86 -5.46 0.04
C MET A 214 10.97 -4.25 0.28
N SER A 215 11.06 -3.64 1.46
CA SER A 215 10.20 -2.50 1.83
C SER A 215 10.39 -1.32 0.86
N PRO A 216 11.63 -0.86 0.55
CA PRO A 216 11.83 0.18 -0.47
C PRO A 216 11.43 -0.24 -1.90
N ASN A 217 11.57 -1.51 -2.27
CA ASN A 217 11.15 -1.99 -3.59
C ASN A 217 9.63 -1.88 -3.79
N VAL A 218 8.86 -2.27 -2.76
CA VAL A 218 7.40 -2.17 -2.76
C VAL A 218 6.96 -0.70 -2.70
N GLU A 219 7.57 0.11 -1.82
CA GLU A 219 7.29 1.55 -1.70
C GLU A 219 7.49 2.27 -3.05
N GLN A 220 8.67 2.12 -3.66
CA GLN A 220 9.00 2.81 -4.92
C GLN A 220 8.31 2.22 -6.15
N GLY A 221 7.88 0.96 -6.06
CA GLY A 221 7.20 0.22 -7.13
C GLY A 221 5.70 0.42 -7.11
N CYS A 222 4.96 -0.64 -6.77
CA CYS A 222 3.50 -0.70 -6.82
C CYS A 222 2.83 0.35 -5.92
N HIS A 223 3.34 0.60 -4.72
CA HIS A 223 2.77 1.58 -3.78
C HIS A 223 2.74 3.00 -4.38
N ASN A 224 3.90 3.55 -4.73
CA ASN A 224 3.99 4.88 -5.33
C ASN A 224 3.23 4.96 -6.65
N SER A 225 3.22 3.89 -7.44
CA SER A 225 2.50 3.85 -8.71
C SER A 225 0.99 4.01 -8.53
N VAL A 226 0.40 3.35 -7.54
CA VAL A 226 -1.04 3.46 -7.26
C VAL A 226 -1.37 4.86 -6.71
N HIS A 227 -0.62 5.35 -5.73
CA HIS A 227 -0.79 6.71 -5.19
C HIS A 227 -0.72 7.79 -6.29
N ALA A 228 0.32 7.73 -7.13
CA ALA A 228 0.55 8.70 -8.19
C ALA A 228 -0.56 8.69 -9.27
N ASN A 229 -1.05 7.50 -9.64
CA ASN A 229 -2.10 7.39 -10.67
C ASN A 229 -3.49 7.77 -10.15
N LEU A 230 -3.80 7.49 -8.87
CA LEU A 230 -5.06 7.92 -8.27
C LEU A 230 -5.10 9.43 -8.07
N GLY A 231 -3.98 10.08 -7.72
CA GLY A 231 -3.88 11.52 -7.58
C GLY A 231 -4.89 12.13 -6.60
N GLY A 232 -5.12 13.45 -6.67
CA GLY A 232 -5.93 14.17 -5.68
C GLY A 232 -5.34 13.97 -4.27
N ALA A 233 -6.19 13.67 -3.29
CA ALA A 233 -5.77 13.33 -1.93
C ALA A 233 -4.77 12.16 -1.90
N MET A 234 -4.99 11.11 -2.70
CA MET A 234 -4.08 9.95 -2.79
C MET A 234 -2.68 10.32 -3.26
N GLY A 235 -2.48 11.49 -3.90
CA GLY A 235 -1.17 11.93 -4.36
C GLY A 235 -0.33 12.67 -3.31
N THR A 236 -0.86 12.99 -2.12
CA THR A 236 -0.21 13.88 -1.14
C THR A 236 -0.04 13.23 0.23
N PHE A 237 0.65 13.91 1.15
CA PHE A 237 0.76 13.47 2.55
C PHE A 237 -0.60 13.37 3.26
N ALA A 238 -1.65 14.00 2.74
CA ALA A 238 -3.00 13.85 3.24
C ALA A 238 -3.73 12.63 2.65
N SER A 239 -3.03 11.70 1.99
CA SER A 239 -3.64 10.51 1.38
C SER A 239 -4.52 9.66 2.31
N PRO A 240 -4.28 9.56 3.64
CA PRO A 240 -5.22 8.87 4.52
C PRO A 240 -6.60 9.54 4.63
N SER A 241 -6.76 10.78 4.15
CA SER A 241 -8.09 11.40 4.04
C SER A 241 -9.02 10.64 3.08
N GLU A 242 -8.46 9.88 2.15
CA GLU A 242 -9.18 9.04 1.21
C GLU A 242 -9.33 7.60 1.75
N PRO A 243 -10.56 7.08 1.96
CA PRO A 243 -10.77 5.73 2.49
C PRO A 243 -10.07 4.58 1.75
N LEU A 244 -9.82 4.71 0.44
CA LEU A 244 -9.08 3.71 -0.34
C LEU A 244 -7.61 3.56 0.12
N PHE A 245 -7.04 4.56 0.79
CA PHE A 245 -5.71 4.51 1.40
C PHE A 245 -5.54 3.27 2.28
N TRP A 246 -6.51 3.01 3.16
CA TRP A 246 -6.45 1.91 4.13
C TRP A 246 -6.40 0.55 3.44
N SER A 247 -7.21 0.38 2.39
CA SER A 247 -7.22 -0.85 1.61
C SER A 247 -6.01 -1.00 0.70
N HIS A 248 -5.48 0.11 0.18
CA HIS A 248 -4.21 0.11 -0.55
C HIS A 248 -3.06 -0.36 0.34
N HIS A 249 -2.96 0.19 1.56
CA HIS A 249 -1.93 -0.17 2.52
C HIS A 249 -2.13 -1.56 3.13
N ALA A 250 -3.37 -2.05 3.27
CA ALA A 250 -3.63 -3.44 3.62
C ALA A 250 -3.12 -4.42 2.54
N MET A 251 -3.17 -4.04 1.26
CA MET A 251 -2.57 -4.85 0.20
C MET A 251 -1.04 -4.83 0.27
N VAL A 252 -0.41 -3.67 0.57
CA VAL A 252 1.04 -3.58 0.84
C VAL A 252 1.45 -4.49 2.01
N ASP A 253 0.66 -4.48 3.09
CA ASP A 253 0.89 -5.33 4.26
C ASP A 253 0.69 -6.83 3.98
N ALA A 254 -0.23 -7.20 3.09
CA ALA A 254 -0.39 -8.55 2.59
C ALA A 254 0.89 -9.02 1.84
N LEU A 255 1.52 -8.16 1.03
CA LEU A 255 2.78 -8.49 0.36
C LEU A 255 3.91 -8.77 1.36
N HIS A 256 3.97 -8.01 2.46
CA HIS A 256 4.91 -8.31 3.54
C HIS A 256 4.63 -9.64 4.21
N THR A 257 3.36 -10.00 4.43
CA THR A 257 2.99 -11.29 5.00
C THR A 257 3.47 -12.45 4.11
N ILE A 258 3.33 -12.31 2.79
CA ILE A 258 3.88 -13.25 1.81
C ILE A 258 5.41 -13.33 1.88
N PHE A 259 6.09 -12.19 1.90
CA PHE A 259 7.55 -12.13 2.05
C PHE A 259 8.02 -12.80 3.35
N HIS A 260 7.34 -12.50 4.46
CA HIS A 260 7.67 -13.01 5.78
C HIS A 260 7.60 -14.55 5.77
N LYS A 261 6.48 -15.14 5.33
CA LYS A 261 6.37 -16.59 5.19
C LYS A 261 7.49 -17.15 4.30
N CYS A 262 7.76 -16.52 3.16
CA CYS A 262 8.67 -17.08 2.16
C CYS A 262 10.17 -16.92 2.46
N ARG A 263 10.56 -15.89 3.22
CA ARG A 263 11.97 -15.56 3.47
C ARG A 263 12.37 -15.71 4.94
N VAL A 264 11.41 -15.62 5.86
CA VAL A 264 11.61 -15.76 7.31
C VAL A 264 11.14 -17.13 7.78
N GLY A 265 10.07 -17.66 7.18
CA GLY A 265 9.45 -18.92 7.54
C GLY A 265 8.18 -18.72 8.38
N THR A 266 7.60 -19.83 8.83
CA THR A 266 6.32 -19.84 9.56
C THR A 266 6.48 -19.89 11.08
N GLN A 267 7.69 -20.17 11.58
CA GLN A 267 7.97 -20.25 13.01
C GLN A 267 7.72 -18.91 13.70
N ARG A 268 7.03 -18.93 14.84
CA ARG A 268 6.93 -17.75 15.72
C ARG A 268 8.28 -17.47 16.36
N LEU A 269 8.77 -16.26 16.14
CA LEU A 269 10.01 -15.76 16.72
C LEU A 269 9.71 -14.96 17.99
N THR A 270 10.50 -15.17 19.04
CA THR A 270 10.55 -14.26 20.18
C THR A 270 11.02 -12.87 19.74
N PHE A 271 10.75 -11.83 20.54
CA PHE A 271 11.22 -10.48 20.22
C PHE A 271 12.74 -10.42 19.96
N ALA A 272 13.55 -11.10 20.78
CA ALA A 272 15.00 -11.16 20.60
C ALA A 272 15.40 -11.83 19.27
N GLN A 273 14.71 -12.91 18.88
CA GLN A 273 14.92 -13.55 17.59
C GLN A 273 14.50 -12.67 16.42
N LYS A 274 13.36 -11.95 16.53
CA LYS A 274 12.92 -10.96 15.54
C LYS A 274 13.98 -9.88 15.36
N ALA A 275 14.45 -9.29 16.46
CA ALA A 275 15.47 -8.24 16.47
C ALA A 275 16.81 -8.67 15.85
N ALA A 276 17.16 -9.95 15.95
CA ALA A 276 18.40 -10.51 15.41
C ALA A 276 18.24 -11.16 14.02
N HIS A 277 17.03 -11.24 13.45
CA HIS A 277 16.78 -12.02 12.24
C HIS A 277 17.35 -11.30 11.00
N PRO A 278 18.34 -11.87 10.28
CA PRO A 278 19.09 -11.16 9.24
C PRO A 278 18.28 -10.81 7.98
N VAL A 279 17.13 -11.47 7.80
CA VAL A 279 16.21 -11.24 6.67
C VAL A 279 15.03 -10.36 7.08
N ALA A 280 14.56 -10.52 8.31
CA ALA A 280 13.32 -9.88 8.77
C ALA A 280 13.61 -8.55 9.48
N TRP A 281 14.86 -8.33 9.88
CA TRP A 281 15.35 -7.08 10.40
C TRP A 281 16.54 -6.59 9.58
N THR A 282 16.59 -5.29 9.32
CA THR A 282 17.77 -4.63 8.77
C THR A 282 17.79 -3.21 9.29
N SER A 283 18.87 -2.84 9.97
CA SER A 283 19.10 -1.47 10.39
C SER A 283 19.51 -0.62 9.18
N CYS A 284 18.80 0.49 8.95
CA CYS A 284 19.15 1.48 7.94
C CYS A 284 19.14 2.89 8.50
N ALA A 285 19.71 3.84 7.75
CA ALA A 285 19.78 5.24 8.14
C ALA A 285 18.37 5.85 8.26
N LYS A 286 18.17 6.67 9.30
CA LYS A 286 16.97 7.52 9.42
C LYS A 286 17.13 8.78 8.57
N ARG A 287 16.02 9.39 8.16
CA ARG A 287 16.03 10.64 7.37
C ARG A 287 16.47 11.87 8.17
N ASP A 288 16.27 11.85 9.49
CA ASP A 288 16.65 12.88 10.44
C ASP A 288 17.99 12.59 11.14
N GLY A 289 18.67 11.50 10.76
CA GLY A 289 19.99 11.13 11.28
C GLY A 289 19.95 9.92 12.22
N GLY A 290 21.10 9.24 12.33
CA GLY A 290 21.19 7.99 13.09
C GLY A 290 20.71 6.77 12.29
N THR A 291 20.38 5.69 12.99
CA THR A 291 20.06 4.39 12.39
C THR A 291 18.92 3.75 13.18
N PHE A 292 18.02 3.06 12.48
CA PHE A 292 16.94 2.31 13.12
C PHE A 292 17.46 1.16 13.98
N SER A 293 16.96 1.07 15.21
CA SER A 293 17.11 -0.05 16.12
C SER A 293 15.83 -0.89 16.17
N PRO A 294 15.90 -2.22 16.33
CA PRO A 294 14.71 -3.07 16.44
C PRO A 294 13.81 -2.70 17.63
N THR A 295 14.38 -2.07 18.65
CA THR A 295 13.70 -1.63 19.88
C THR A 295 13.17 -0.19 19.80
N ASP A 296 13.42 0.53 18.70
CA ASP A 296 12.90 1.89 18.56
C ASP A 296 11.38 1.86 18.63
N VAL A 297 10.82 2.73 19.47
CA VAL A 297 9.38 2.97 19.54
C VAL A 297 9.02 3.87 18.37
N ILE A 298 8.02 3.43 17.60
CA ILE A 298 7.55 4.14 16.41
C ILE A 298 6.92 5.48 16.81
N VAL A 299 7.32 6.54 16.10
CA VAL A 299 6.76 7.88 16.20
C VAL A 299 5.50 7.97 15.34
N MET A 300 4.36 8.17 16.01
CA MET A 300 3.07 8.44 15.37
C MET A 300 2.40 9.58 16.11
N ARG A 301 2.57 10.81 15.63
CA ARG A 301 2.13 12.00 16.36
C ARG A 301 0.97 12.70 15.66
N THR A 302 -0.11 12.96 16.37
CA THR A 302 -1.27 13.69 15.86
C THR A 302 -1.22 15.15 16.30
N GLY A 303 -1.56 16.06 15.39
CA GLY A 303 -1.63 17.49 15.66
C GLY A 303 -2.19 18.25 14.45
N VAL A 304 -3.11 19.18 14.73
CA VAL A 304 -3.77 19.98 13.68
C VAL A 304 -2.74 20.85 12.96
N ASN A 305 -2.61 20.65 11.65
CA ASN A 305 -1.60 21.25 10.78
C ASN A 305 -0.16 21.06 11.30
N GLY A 306 0.10 19.98 12.06
CA GLY A 306 1.39 19.72 12.69
C GLY A 306 1.72 20.64 13.89
N ASN A 307 0.76 21.42 14.39
CA ASN A 307 0.99 22.29 15.56
C ASN A 307 0.84 21.50 16.85
N ASN A 308 1.81 21.68 17.77
CA ASN A 308 1.89 21.01 19.07
C ASN A 308 1.53 19.51 19.03
N PRO A 309 2.18 18.71 18.17
CA PRO A 309 1.76 17.32 17.99
C PRO A 309 2.06 16.49 19.23
N ILE A 310 1.13 15.62 19.61
CA ILE A 310 1.29 14.64 20.71
C ILE A 310 1.38 13.24 20.15
N GLN A 311 1.95 12.30 20.90
CA GLN A 311 1.91 10.89 20.48
C GLN A 311 0.46 10.42 20.37
N GLY A 312 0.14 9.64 19.34
CA GLY A 312 -1.21 9.14 19.09
C GLY A 312 -1.76 8.33 20.26
N SER A 313 -0.90 7.57 20.93
CA SER A 313 -1.22 6.82 22.15
C SER A 313 -1.60 7.70 23.35
N GLN A 314 -1.29 9.00 23.29
CA GLN A 314 -1.62 9.99 24.32
C GLN A 314 -2.80 10.89 23.91
N ASP A 315 -3.31 10.77 22.67
CA ASP A 315 -4.46 11.56 22.24
C ASP A 315 -5.73 11.07 22.95
N PRO A 316 -6.56 11.99 23.50
CA PRO A 316 -7.71 11.60 24.32
C PRO A 316 -8.81 10.87 23.54
N LEU A 317 -8.86 11.01 22.21
CA LEU A 317 -9.90 10.38 21.38
C LEU A 317 -9.48 8.99 20.91
N ILE A 318 -8.23 8.87 20.46
CA ILE A 318 -7.75 7.66 19.78
C ILE A 318 -6.68 6.88 20.57
N GLY A 319 -6.10 7.45 21.64
CA GLY A 319 -5.00 6.84 22.37
C GLY A 319 -5.33 5.46 22.94
N GLN A 320 -6.58 5.25 23.33
CA GLN A 320 -7.09 3.96 23.79
C GLN A 320 -6.85 2.81 22.79
N TYR A 321 -6.87 3.08 21.49
CA TYR A 321 -6.75 2.07 20.44
C TYR A 321 -5.32 1.56 20.21
N PHE A 322 -4.32 2.20 20.83
CA PHE A 322 -2.94 1.75 20.87
C PHE A 322 -2.68 0.70 21.97
N THR A 323 -3.59 0.58 22.93
CA THR A 323 -3.42 -0.32 24.09
C THR A 323 -3.28 -1.77 23.62
N GLY A 324 -2.23 -2.46 24.09
CA GLY A 324 -1.99 -3.86 23.76
C GLY A 324 -1.40 -4.12 22.37
N VAL A 325 -1.16 -3.08 21.57
CA VAL A 325 -0.48 -3.19 20.26
C VAL A 325 1.02 -3.00 20.45
N PRO A 326 1.89 -3.90 19.95
CA PRO A 326 3.33 -3.66 19.93
C PRO A 326 3.67 -2.38 19.17
N ASN A 327 4.48 -1.51 19.76
CA ASN A 327 4.83 -0.20 19.20
C ASN A 327 6.32 -0.07 18.82
N GLN A 328 7.06 -1.18 18.84
CA GLN A 328 8.46 -1.27 18.42
C GLN A 328 8.53 -1.96 17.07
N PHE A 329 9.47 -1.55 16.21
CA PHE A 329 9.55 -2.10 14.85
C PHE A 329 9.65 -3.62 14.80
N ALA A 330 10.54 -4.22 15.61
CA ALA A 330 10.65 -5.67 15.64
C ALA A 330 9.38 -6.36 16.15
N GLY A 331 8.59 -5.70 17.01
CA GLY A 331 7.31 -6.22 17.49
C GLY A 331 6.30 -6.43 16.37
N LEU A 332 6.34 -5.59 15.33
CA LEU A 332 5.38 -5.57 14.22
C LEU A 332 5.72 -6.55 13.09
N MET A 333 6.79 -7.33 13.23
CA MET A 333 7.31 -8.23 12.20
C MET A 333 6.31 -9.32 11.77
N ASP A 334 5.46 -9.80 12.67
CA ASP A 334 4.56 -10.93 12.41
C ASP A 334 3.11 -10.52 12.74
N VAL A 335 2.22 -10.59 11.76
CA VAL A 335 0.79 -10.21 11.89
C VAL A 335 0.05 -11.03 12.93
N ARG A 336 0.57 -12.22 13.22
CA ARG A 336 -0.01 -13.14 14.19
C ARG A 336 0.41 -12.79 15.62
N ASP A 337 1.41 -11.92 15.84
CA ASP A 337 2.01 -11.59 17.15
C ASP A 337 1.75 -10.15 17.61
N LEU A 338 0.50 -9.71 17.52
CA LEU A 338 0.08 -8.32 17.80
C LEU A 338 -0.94 -8.25 18.94
N GLY A 339 -0.88 -9.21 19.88
CA GLY A 339 -1.87 -9.36 20.95
C GLY A 339 -3.29 -9.60 20.41
N ASP A 340 -4.28 -8.98 21.04
CA ASP A 340 -5.70 -9.01 20.61
C ASP A 340 -5.96 -8.32 19.27
N SER A 341 -4.94 -7.65 18.73
CA SER A 341 -4.97 -7.02 17.41
C SER A 341 -4.35 -7.87 16.31
N SER A 342 -3.98 -9.12 16.60
CA SER A 342 -3.49 -10.07 15.60
C SER A 342 -4.56 -10.37 14.55
N TYR A 343 -4.13 -10.59 13.31
CA TYR A 343 -5.03 -10.84 12.18
C TYR A 343 -4.39 -11.79 11.16
N SER A 344 -5.23 -12.32 10.27
CA SER A 344 -4.80 -13.06 9.08
C SER A 344 -5.29 -12.37 7.80
N TYR A 345 -4.76 -12.80 6.66
CA TYR A 345 -5.31 -12.48 5.34
C TYR A 345 -6.04 -13.68 4.76
N GLU A 346 -7.18 -13.44 4.11
CA GLU A 346 -7.76 -14.39 3.17
C GLU A 346 -7.22 -14.07 1.77
N LEU A 347 -6.40 -14.95 1.20
CA LEU A 347 -5.80 -14.74 -0.13
C LEU A 347 -6.38 -15.73 -1.14
N SER A 348 -6.54 -15.28 -2.39
CA SER A 348 -6.99 -16.13 -3.51
C SER A 348 -6.15 -15.88 -4.76
N GLY A 349 -6.36 -16.72 -5.78
CA GLY A 349 -5.74 -16.59 -7.10
C GLY A 349 -4.22 -16.43 -7.05
N GLN A 350 -3.69 -15.48 -7.80
CA GLN A 350 -2.26 -15.21 -7.96
C GLN A 350 -1.58 -14.80 -6.65
N LEU A 351 -2.29 -14.16 -5.71
CA LEU A 351 -1.72 -13.84 -4.39
C LEU A 351 -1.59 -15.09 -3.51
N ALA A 352 -2.58 -15.98 -3.55
CA ALA A 352 -2.48 -17.29 -2.90
C ALA A 352 -1.39 -18.15 -3.53
N ASP A 353 -1.27 -18.15 -4.87
CA ASP A 353 -0.18 -18.82 -5.57
C ASP A 353 1.18 -18.28 -5.17
N MET A 354 1.31 -16.96 -5.01
CA MET A 354 2.53 -16.31 -4.55
C MET A 354 2.89 -16.70 -3.12
N TYR A 355 1.90 -16.75 -2.23
CA TYR A 355 2.06 -17.19 -0.85
C TYR A 355 2.49 -18.65 -0.75
N ASN A 356 1.79 -19.53 -1.48
CA ASN A 356 2.03 -20.97 -1.43
C ASN A 356 3.39 -21.35 -2.03
N ASN A 357 3.71 -20.81 -3.20
CA ASN A 357 4.86 -21.25 -3.99
C ASN A 357 6.12 -20.39 -3.80
N CYS A 358 6.03 -19.25 -3.10
CA CYS A 358 7.16 -18.32 -2.95
C CYS A 358 7.81 -18.01 -4.30
N ASP A 359 9.13 -17.88 -4.39
CA ASP A 359 9.85 -17.72 -5.66
C ASP A 359 10.11 -19.04 -6.42
N GLY A 360 9.46 -20.15 -6.03
CA GLY A 360 9.79 -21.50 -6.48
C GLY A 360 10.77 -22.22 -5.54
N THR A 361 11.25 -21.54 -4.50
CA THR A 361 12.05 -22.17 -3.43
C THR A 361 11.16 -22.70 -2.30
N SER A 362 11.56 -23.81 -1.70
CA SER A 362 10.94 -24.30 -0.47
C SER A 362 11.08 -23.23 0.63
N THR A 363 10.02 -23.04 1.42
CA THR A 363 10.08 -22.16 2.60
C THR A 363 11.28 -22.55 3.47
N PRO A 364 12.10 -21.58 3.94
CA PRO A 364 13.25 -21.89 4.77
C PRO A 364 12.84 -22.80 5.93
N SER A 365 13.58 -23.90 6.14
CA SER A 365 13.42 -24.70 7.35
C SER A 365 13.64 -23.80 8.57
N PRO A 366 12.94 -24.03 9.69
CA PRO A 366 13.11 -23.23 10.89
C PRO A 366 14.59 -23.11 11.23
N THR A 367 15.14 -21.91 11.06
CA THR A 367 16.55 -21.65 11.34
C THR A 367 16.71 -21.83 12.84
N THR A 368 17.52 -22.78 13.29
CA THR A 368 18.01 -22.76 14.68
C THR A 368 18.71 -21.44 14.88
N ALA A 369 18.02 -20.51 15.54
CA ALA A 369 18.62 -19.27 15.99
C ALA A 369 19.92 -19.62 16.74
N PRO A 370 21.00 -18.84 16.58
CA PRO A 370 22.18 -19.02 17.41
C PRO A 370 21.73 -19.02 18.88
N SER A 371 22.29 -19.94 19.67
CA SER A 371 21.93 -20.10 21.09
C SER A 371 21.91 -18.74 21.78
N PRO A 372 20.90 -18.45 22.61
CA PRO A 372 20.82 -17.17 23.29
C PRO A 372 22.09 -16.97 24.12
N VAL A 373 22.81 -15.90 23.86
CA VAL A 373 23.74 -15.36 24.85
C VAL A 373 22.89 -15.03 26.08
N ALA A 374 23.33 -15.49 27.25
CA ALA A 374 22.57 -15.38 28.50
C ALA A 374 21.98 -13.96 28.67
N PRO A 375 20.69 -13.83 29.01
CA PRO A 375 20.03 -12.53 29.04
C PRO A 375 20.61 -11.69 30.17
N THR A 376 21.21 -10.55 29.83
CA THR A 376 21.08 -9.38 30.70
C THR A 376 19.59 -9.03 30.72
N ALA A 377 19.01 -8.95 31.93
CA ALA A 377 17.58 -8.79 32.14
C ALA A 377 16.94 -7.78 31.18
N ALA A 378 15.90 -8.22 30.46
CA ALA A 378 15.08 -7.32 29.66
C ALA A 378 14.40 -6.30 30.61
N PRO A 379 14.40 -5.00 30.29
CA PRO A 379 13.61 -4.04 31.04
C PRO A 379 12.13 -4.37 30.89
N SER A 380 11.41 -4.38 32.01
CA SER A 380 9.96 -4.61 32.06
C SER A 380 9.20 -3.58 31.20
N PRO A 381 8.03 -3.94 30.64
CA PRO A 381 7.17 -2.97 29.96
C PRO A 381 6.76 -1.89 30.95
N VAL A 382 7.17 -0.65 30.68
CA VAL A 382 6.79 0.49 31.50
C VAL A 382 5.32 0.79 31.20
N THR A 383 4.45 0.31 32.08
CA THR A 383 3.05 0.74 32.12
C THR A 383 2.96 1.91 33.09
N ALA A 384 2.16 2.92 32.70
CA ALA A 384 1.87 4.19 33.38
C ALA A 384 2.89 5.32 33.18
N ALA A 385 2.48 6.31 32.39
CA ALA A 385 3.00 7.67 32.49
C ALA A 385 2.66 8.25 33.89
N PRO A 386 3.53 9.06 34.50
CA PRO A 386 3.25 9.69 35.78
C PRO A 386 2.06 10.66 35.66
N VAL A 387 1.13 10.56 36.61
CA VAL A 387 0.10 11.58 36.83
C VAL A 387 0.78 12.90 37.24
N PRO A 388 0.51 14.05 36.59
CA PRO A 388 1.07 15.31 37.03
C PRO A 388 0.47 15.72 38.38
N VAL A 389 1.34 15.88 39.38
CA VAL A 389 0.97 16.46 40.67
C VAL A 389 0.88 17.99 40.50
N ASN A 390 -0.27 18.56 40.83
CA ASN A 390 -0.49 20.00 40.87
C ASN A 390 0.49 20.69 41.81
N ASN A 391 1.37 21.53 41.28
CA ASN A 391 2.05 22.57 42.06
C ASN A 391 1.61 23.95 41.56
N ALA A 392 1.33 24.82 42.54
CA ALA A 392 0.76 26.16 42.44
C ALA A 392 1.68 27.17 41.70
N PRO A 393 1.16 28.37 41.35
CA PRO A 393 1.60 29.13 40.18
C PRO A 393 2.91 29.89 40.42
N VAL A 394 3.79 29.85 39.43
CA VAL A 394 4.97 30.74 39.34
C VAL A 394 4.67 31.85 38.35
N THR A 395 4.83 33.09 38.81
CA THR A 395 4.64 34.35 38.11
C THR A 395 5.53 34.45 36.86
N PRO A 396 5.05 34.97 35.71
CA PRO A 396 5.83 34.97 34.47
C PRO A 396 6.83 36.12 34.43
N THR A 397 8.11 35.79 34.27
CA THR A 397 9.16 36.74 33.88
C THR A 397 9.18 36.88 32.35
N ALA A 398 9.23 38.11 31.88
CA ALA A 398 9.06 38.52 30.48
C ALA A 398 9.99 37.78 29.49
N ALA A 399 9.40 37.27 28.40
CA ALA A 399 10.12 36.74 27.25
C ALA A 399 10.73 37.88 26.40
N PRO A 400 11.95 37.72 25.87
CA PRO A 400 12.50 38.67 24.91
C PRO A 400 11.73 38.55 23.58
N GLN A 401 11.34 39.72 23.04
CA GLN A 401 10.66 39.83 21.75
C GLN A 401 11.49 39.20 20.62
N GLN A 402 10.88 38.29 19.86
CA GLN A 402 11.41 37.78 18.59
C GLN A 402 10.72 38.52 17.42
N PRO A 403 11.48 38.97 16.40
CA PRO A 403 10.92 39.70 15.27
C PRO A 403 10.16 38.76 14.31
N GLY A 404 9.14 39.33 13.66
CA GLY A 404 8.08 38.59 12.97
C GLY A 404 8.39 38.05 11.57
N ARG A 405 7.40 37.26 11.10
CA ARG A 405 7.10 36.82 9.72
C ARG A 405 8.27 36.28 8.89
N TRP A 406 8.33 34.95 8.80
CA TRP A 406 9.12 34.23 7.81
C TRP A 406 8.48 34.36 6.42
N GLY A 407 9.17 35.03 5.50
CA GLY A 407 8.79 35.15 4.10
C GLY A 407 9.21 33.94 3.27
N LEU A 408 8.54 33.75 2.12
CA LEU A 408 8.71 32.66 1.13
C LEU A 408 10.18 32.36 0.74
N PHE A 409 11.07 33.34 0.87
CA PHE A 409 12.49 33.20 0.50
C PHE A 409 13.39 32.60 1.60
N ASP A 410 13.00 32.62 2.87
CA ASP A 410 13.74 31.90 3.93
C ASP A 410 13.39 30.40 3.95
N TRP A 411 12.18 30.04 3.48
CA TRP A 411 11.77 28.65 3.26
C TRP A 411 12.55 27.99 2.10
N LEU A 412 12.87 28.74 1.04
CA LEU A 412 13.66 28.23 -0.08
C LEU A 412 15.15 28.03 0.25
N ARG A 413 15.72 28.86 1.15
CA ARG A 413 17.15 28.84 1.47
C ARG A 413 17.55 27.65 2.36
N ASN A 414 16.68 27.21 3.27
CA ASN A 414 16.93 26.02 4.09
C ASN A 414 16.57 24.69 3.41
N ARG A 415 16.00 24.73 2.18
CA ARG A 415 15.61 23.54 1.42
C ARG A 415 16.63 23.12 0.34
N TRP A 416 17.66 23.94 0.09
CA TRP A 416 18.71 23.65 -0.89
C TRP A 416 20.11 24.03 -0.39
N GLY A 417 20.77 23.12 0.33
CA GLY A 417 22.20 23.20 0.61
C GLY A 417 23.01 22.89 -0.65
N PHE A 418 23.32 23.89 -1.46
CA PHE A 418 24.35 23.80 -2.50
C PHE A 418 25.67 24.34 -1.95
N GLY A 419 26.67 23.46 -1.76
CA GLY A 419 28.00 23.88 -1.35
C GLY A 419 29.03 22.76 -1.13
N ARG A 420 29.48 22.14 -2.23
CA ARG A 420 30.77 21.42 -2.45
C ARG A 420 31.18 20.27 -1.50
N PHE A 421 30.87 19.05 -1.92
CA PHE A 421 31.72 17.83 -2.05
C PHE A 421 30.76 16.78 -2.65
N GLY A 422 31.01 15.94 -3.65
CA GLY A 422 32.14 15.58 -4.49
C GLY A 422 31.63 14.35 -5.27
N ARG A 423 31.88 14.29 -6.58
CA ARG A 423 31.49 13.21 -7.49
C ARG A 423 31.87 11.82 -6.96
N ARG A 424 30.91 10.89 -6.89
CA ARG A 424 30.97 9.46 -7.30
C ARG A 424 29.78 8.70 -6.73
N LEU A 425 28.97 8.10 -7.61
CA LEU A 425 28.41 6.75 -7.51
C LEU A 425 27.47 6.57 -8.72
N GLU A 426 28.11 6.34 -9.88
CA GLU A 426 27.47 5.69 -11.02
C GLU A 426 28.00 4.26 -11.12
N ALA A 427 27.11 3.37 -11.54
CA ALA A 427 27.32 2.00 -12.00
C ALA A 427 27.89 1.01 -10.97
N GLN A 428 27.03 0.08 -10.53
CA GLN A 428 27.25 -1.37 -10.64
C GLN A 428 26.12 -2.12 -9.92
N HIS A 429 25.44 -3.02 -10.63
CA HIS A 429 25.16 -4.40 -10.21
C HIS A 429 24.52 -5.14 -11.40
N GLY A 430 25.36 -5.45 -12.39
CA GLY A 430 25.20 -6.67 -13.16
C GLY A 430 25.91 -7.77 -12.40
N TYR A 431 25.19 -8.82 -12.01
CA TYR A 431 25.80 -9.99 -11.38
C TYR A 431 26.23 -10.97 -12.49
N GLY A 432 27.54 -11.10 -12.66
CA GLY A 432 28.19 -12.21 -13.35
C GLY A 432 28.95 -13.05 -12.33
N CYS A 433 28.65 -14.35 -12.30
CA CYS A 433 29.23 -15.35 -11.41
C CYS A 433 30.69 -15.68 -11.74
N GLY A 434 31.44 -16.15 -10.73
CA GLY A 434 32.59 -17.04 -10.92
C GLY A 434 33.97 -16.41 -10.67
N GLY A 435 34.57 -16.76 -9.52
CA GLY A 435 35.86 -16.24 -9.09
C GLY A 435 37.10 -16.92 -9.69
N ARG A 436 38.25 -16.27 -9.50
CA ARG A 436 39.50 -16.87 -8.99
C ARG A 436 40.50 -15.76 -8.70
N LYS A 437 41.08 -15.79 -7.49
CA LYS A 437 42.21 -14.96 -7.09
C LYS A 437 43.45 -15.39 -7.87
N LEU A 438 44.05 -14.49 -8.64
CA LEU A 438 45.47 -14.54 -8.99
C LEU A 438 46.02 -13.11 -8.95
N LYS A 439 47.07 -12.93 -8.14
CA LYS A 439 47.92 -11.73 -8.10
C LYS A 439 48.77 -11.68 -9.37
N ALA A 440 48.88 -10.50 -10.01
CA ALA A 440 50.14 -9.93 -10.52
C ALA A 440 49.86 -8.65 -11.35
N GLU A 441 50.43 -7.55 -10.87
CA GLU A 441 51.14 -6.44 -11.55
C GLU A 441 50.84 -6.11 -13.03
N HIS A 442 50.51 -4.82 -13.26
CA HIS A 442 50.42 -4.21 -14.59
C HIS A 442 51.80 -3.81 -15.14
N GLY A 443 52.09 -4.25 -16.36
CA GLY A 443 53.09 -3.69 -17.27
C GLY A 443 52.44 -3.37 -18.62
N TRP A 444 52.84 -2.23 -19.20
CA TRP A 444 52.27 -1.53 -20.35
C TRP A 444 52.55 -2.18 -21.72
N GLY A 445 51.72 -1.94 -22.74
CA GLY A 445 52.08 -2.22 -24.15
C GLY A 445 50.95 -2.11 -25.19
N TRP A 446 51.28 -1.65 -26.40
CA TRP A 446 50.45 -1.08 -27.48
C TRP A 446 50.38 -2.00 -28.75
N TRP A 447 49.20 -2.17 -29.39
CA TRP A 447 48.84 -2.53 -30.82
C TRP A 447 49.41 -3.84 -31.49
N PRO A 448 48.96 -4.31 -32.70
CA PRO A 448 47.60 -4.51 -33.27
C PRO A 448 47.35 -5.79 -34.17
N TRP A 449 46.08 -5.97 -34.64
CA TRP A 449 45.56 -6.69 -35.86
C TRP A 449 45.90 -8.19 -36.17
N ARG A 450 44.88 -9.09 -36.13
CA ARG A 450 44.25 -9.85 -37.27
C ARG A 450 43.55 -11.18 -36.86
N ASN A 451 42.37 -11.40 -37.47
CA ASN A 451 41.57 -12.62 -37.80
C ASN A 451 41.98 -13.96 -37.15
N ASN A 452 41.09 -14.81 -36.61
CA ASN A 452 40.09 -15.60 -37.33
C ASN A 452 39.46 -16.64 -36.35
N GLN A 453 38.28 -17.14 -36.71
CA GLN A 453 37.62 -18.38 -36.27
C GLN A 453 36.90 -18.43 -34.90
N GLY A 454 35.57 -18.30 -34.99
CA GLY A 454 34.61 -19.33 -34.61
C GLY A 454 34.67 -19.91 -33.19
N ASN A 455 33.71 -19.51 -32.36
CA ASN A 455 32.87 -20.49 -31.66
C ASN A 455 31.55 -19.85 -31.21
N ASN A 456 30.46 -20.43 -31.73
CA ASN A 456 29.11 -20.27 -31.21
C ASN A 456 29.10 -20.67 -29.73
N ILE A 457 28.74 -19.77 -28.82
CA ILE A 457 28.25 -20.16 -27.50
C ILE A 457 26.74 -19.93 -27.52
N ARG A 458 26.02 -21.04 -27.71
CA ARG A 458 24.58 -21.19 -27.43
C ARG A 458 24.35 -21.00 -25.93
N GLY A 459 23.12 -20.61 -25.61
CA GLY A 459 22.69 -20.12 -24.31
C GLY A 459 22.90 -21.05 -23.14
N ASN A 460 22.92 -20.45 -21.95
CA ASN A 460 22.66 -21.17 -20.72
C ASN A 460 21.14 -21.39 -20.64
N ASP A 461 20.74 -22.61 -20.95
CA ASP A 461 19.39 -23.13 -20.74
C ASP A 461 19.08 -23.22 -19.24
N CYS A 462 17.80 -23.09 -18.91
CA CYS A 462 17.23 -23.22 -17.55
C CYS A 462 17.19 -24.68 -17.04
N ASP A 463 18.12 -25.53 -17.47
CA ASP A 463 18.17 -26.93 -17.10
C ASP A 463 19.15 -27.16 -15.94
N GLU A 464 18.62 -27.21 -14.72
CA GLU A 464 19.10 -28.09 -13.66
C GLU A 464 18.06 -28.20 -12.55
N ASN A 465 17.05 -29.06 -12.76
CA ASN A 465 16.36 -29.77 -11.68
C ASN A 465 15.54 -30.96 -12.23
N THR A 466 16.24 -31.98 -12.73
CA THR A 466 15.67 -33.33 -12.86
C THR A 466 16.19 -34.20 -11.72
N ALA A 467 15.51 -34.14 -10.58
CA ALA A 467 15.54 -35.22 -9.61
C ALA A 467 14.26 -36.05 -9.77
N THR A 468 14.33 -37.07 -10.63
CA THR A 468 13.35 -38.16 -10.65
C THR A 468 13.42 -38.93 -9.34
N ASN A 469 12.32 -38.96 -8.58
CA ASN A 469 12.11 -40.00 -7.57
C ASN A 469 10.79 -40.71 -7.87
N ASN A 470 10.92 -41.91 -8.43
CA ASN A 470 9.87 -42.92 -8.46
C ASN A 470 9.54 -43.32 -7.02
N TYR A 471 8.29 -43.17 -6.60
CA TYR A 471 7.76 -43.95 -5.49
C TYR A 471 6.36 -44.44 -5.81
N THR A 472 6.24 -45.76 -5.90
CA THR A 472 5.02 -46.52 -6.17
C THR A 472 4.15 -46.57 -4.90
N PRO A 473 2.83 -46.34 -4.98
CA PRO A 473 1.97 -46.48 -3.81
C PRO A 473 1.59 -47.95 -3.61
N THR A 474 1.88 -48.50 -2.43
CA THR A 474 1.29 -49.77 -1.99
C THR A 474 0.20 -49.46 -0.96
N ASN A 475 -1.03 -49.78 -1.35
CA ASN A 475 -2.18 -49.92 -0.46
C ASN A 475 -1.91 -51.04 0.55
N ASN A 476 -2.31 -50.85 1.80
CA ASN A 476 -2.77 -51.94 2.65
C ASN A 476 -3.87 -51.45 3.60
N TYR A 477 -5.06 -52.00 3.39
CA TYR A 477 -6.16 -52.04 4.34
C TYR A 477 -5.83 -53.03 5.48
N ALA A 478 -6.19 -52.67 6.72
CA ALA A 478 -6.56 -53.64 7.74
C ALA A 478 -7.54 -53.01 8.75
N SER A 479 -8.66 -53.71 8.97
CA SER A 479 -9.82 -53.34 9.79
C SER A 479 -9.78 -53.96 11.19
N ALA A 480 -10.43 -53.32 12.17
CA ALA A 480 -11.26 -53.92 13.26
C ALA A 480 -11.71 -52.82 14.25
N THR A 481 -12.96 -52.33 14.28
CA THR A 481 -14.17 -52.78 15.02
C THR A 481 -14.08 -52.85 16.55
N THR A 482 -14.79 -51.97 17.29
CA THR A 482 -16.03 -52.23 18.07
C THR A 482 -16.48 -50.99 18.90
N ALA A 483 -17.78 -50.92 19.20
CA ALA A 483 -18.63 -49.77 19.57
C ALA A 483 -18.91 -49.65 21.11
N PRO A 484 -20.04 -49.06 21.58
CA PRO A 484 -20.44 -47.64 21.67
C PRO A 484 -20.79 -47.19 23.11
N THR A 485 -20.86 -45.87 23.38
CA THR A 485 -21.67 -45.33 24.51
C THR A 485 -22.11 -43.89 24.28
N VAL A 486 -23.37 -43.60 24.61
CA VAL A 486 -24.09 -42.32 24.40
C VAL A 486 -24.43 -41.67 25.75
N ALA A 487 -24.54 -40.33 25.72
CA ALA A 487 -25.28 -39.41 26.61
C ALA A 487 -24.45 -38.61 27.66
N PRO A 488 -24.98 -37.47 28.20
CA PRO A 488 -24.80 -36.14 27.61
C PRO A 488 -24.35 -35.09 28.66
N THR A 489 -24.45 -33.80 28.29
CA THR A 489 -24.66 -32.60 29.14
C THR A 489 -23.46 -31.67 29.43
N THR A 490 -23.56 -30.49 28.80
CA THR A 490 -23.22 -29.12 29.27
C THR A 490 -21.78 -28.76 29.61
N THR A 491 -21.13 -28.06 28.68
CA THR A 491 -20.10 -27.05 28.97
C THR A 491 -20.32 -25.84 28.04
N PRO A 492 -20.23 -24.58 28.52
CA PRO A 492 -20.48 -23.39 27.71
C PRO A 492 -19.39 -23.26 26.62
N PRO A 493 -19.67 -22.63 25.46
CA PRO A 493 -18.63 -22.43 24.45
C PRO A 493 -17.62 -21.43 25.00
N THR A 494 -16.42 -21.94 25.27
CA THR A 494 -15.21 -21.16 25.50
C THR A 494 -15.03 -20.16 24.37
N SER A 495 -14.88 -18.88 24.73
CA SER A 495 -14.34 -17.86 23.83
C SER A 495 -12.97 -18.32 23.34
N THR A 496 -12.73 -18.24 22.03
CA THR A 496 -11.37 -18.39 21.50
C THR A 496 -10.59 -17.12 21.82
N HIS A 497 -10.12 -17.04 23.06
CA HIS A 497 -8.95 -16.24 23.39
C HIS A 497 -7.77 -16.73 22.54
N TYR A 498 -6.92 -15.78 22.13
CA TYR A 498 -5.54 -16.02 21.71
C TYR A 498 -4.93 -17.12 22.59
N ASP A 499 -4.70 -18.32 22.03
CA ASP A 499 -4.41 -19.52 22.82
C ASP A 499 -2.96 -19.58 23.31
N GLY A 500 -2.15 -18.56 23.00
CA GLY A 500 -0.73 -18.52 23.34
C GLY A 500 0.10 -19.63 22.69
N ASN A 501 -0.50 -20.43 21.80
CA ASN A 501 0.19 -21.48 21.07
C ASN A 501 0.53 -20.97 19.67
N ASN A 502 1.55 -21.59 19.05
CA ASN A 502 2.04 -21.25 17.71
C ASN A 502 1.04 -21.54 16.55
N ASN A 503 -0.27 -21.58 16.82
CA ASN A 503 -1.29 -22.11 15.91
C ASN A 503 -2.07 -21.06 15.11
N ASN A 504 -1.89 -19.75 15.39
CA ASN A 504 -2.55 -18.71 14.59
C ASN A 504 -2.04 -18.74 13.14
N GLN A 505 -2.95 -18.81 12.18
CA GLN A 505 -2.61 -18.72 10.75
C GLN A 505 -2.43 -17.25 10.35
N ASP A 506 -1.37 -16.98 9.59
CA ASP A 506 -1.10 -15.68 8.95
C ASP A 506 -1.94 -15.49 7.68
N VAL A 507 -2.18 -16.58 6.94
CA VAL A 507 -2.97 -16.58 5.71
C VAL A 507 -3.90 -17.78 5.64
N VAL A 508 -5.14 -17.53 5.21
CA VAL A 508 -6.10 -18.55 4.75
C VAL A 508 -6.18 -18.45 3.24
N THR A 509 -5.76 -19.49 2.52
CA THR A 509 -5.85 -19.49 1.06
C THR A 509 -7.19 -20.06 0.59
N VAL A 510 -7.87 -19.36 -0.30
CA VAL A 510 -9.13 -19.79 -0.89
C VAL A 510 -8.92 -20.14 -2.36
N ASN A 511 -9.42 -21.30 -2.78
CA ASN A 511 -9.42 -21.70 -4.17
C ASN A 511 -10.50 -20.94 -4.96
N LYS A 512 -10.18 -19.70 -5.34
CA LYS A 512 -11.03 -18.81 -6.13
C LYS A 512 -10.13 -18.08 -7.13
N GLU A 513 -10.46 -18.21 -8.41
CA GLU A 513 -9.77 -17.55 -9.52
C GLU A 513 -10.82 -17.00 -10.48
N THR A 514 -10.69 -15.73 -10.90
CA THR A 514 -11.60 -15.15 -11.90
C THR A 514 -11.21 -15.57 -13.32
N ALA A 515 -12.10 -15.39 -14.31
CA ALA A 515 -11.78 -15.71 -15.69
C ALA A 515 -10.61 -14.87 -16.24
N GLU A 516 -10.54 -13.59 -15.87
CA GLU A 516 -9.46 -12.67 -16.25
C GLU A 516 -8.14 -13.06 -15.60
N GLU A 517 -8.18 -13.40 -14.31
CA GLU A 517 -7.03 -13.89 -13.59
C GLU A 517 -6.52 -15.20 -14.19
N LYS A 518 -7.41 -16.16 -14.45
CA LYS A 518 -7.06 -17.41 -15.14
C LYS A 518 -6.41 -17.16 -16.50
N LYS A 519 -6.95 -16.23 -17.30
CA LYS A 519 -6.40 -15.87 -18.61
C LYS A 519 -4.95 -15.38 -18.50
N VAL A 520 -4.65 -14.53 -17.51
CA VAL A 520 -3.29 -14.04 -17.26
C VAL A 520 -2.40 -15.13 -16.67
N SER A 521 -2.91 -15.94 -15.75
CA SER A 521 -2.20 -17.09 -15.17
C SER A 521 -1.81 -18.12 -16.24
N ASP A 522 -2.69 -18.41 -17.20
CA ASP A 522 -2.42 -19.34 -18.31
C ASP A 522 -1.35 -18.79 -19.25
N TRP A 523 -1.42 -17.49 -19.59
CA TRP A 523 -0.38 -16.81 -20.37
C TRP A 523 0.97 -16.85 -19.64
N TYR A 524 0.97 -16.54 -18.34
CA TYR A 524 2.14 -16.59 -17.49
C TYR A 524 2.77 -17.98 -17.48
N LYS A 525 1.98 -19.02 -17.18
CA LYS A 525 2.46 -20.43 -17.14
C LYS A 525 3.03 -20.87 -18.47
N LYS A 526 2.36 -20.57 -19.59
CA LYS A 526 2.83 -20.92 -20.93
C LYS A 526 4.13 -20.20 -21.29
N THR A 527 4.20 -18.90 -21.04
CA THR A 527 5.38 -18.09 -21.36
C THR A 527 6.59 -18.53 -20.52
N MET A 528 6.37 -18.81 -19.23
CA MET A 528 7.40 -19.39 -18.36
C MET A 528 7.88 -20.75 -18.86
N ALA A 529 6.99 -21.64 -19.27
CA ALA A 529 7.37 -22.94 -19.83
C ALA A 529 8.21 -22.80 -21.12
N ASN A 530 7.83 -21.88 -22.02
CA ASN A 530 8.60 -21.57 -23.23
C ASN A 530 9.97 -20.96 -22.96
N MET A 531 10.16 -20.37 -21.78
CA MET A 531 11.42 -19.78 -21.33
C MET A 531 12.27 -20.75 -20.48
N GLY A 532 11.88 -22.03 -20.39
CA GLY A 532 12.63 -23.05 -19.66
C GLY A 532 12.22 -23.23 -18.20
N GLY A 533 11.09 -22.66 -17.77
CA GLY A 533 10.53 -22.86 -16.43
C GLY A 533 10.71 -21.67 -15.48
N GLN A 534 10.41 -21.89 -14.20
CA GLN A 534 10.44 -20.85 -13.18
C GLN A 534 11.85 -20.64 -12.59
N CYS A 535 12.53 -19.60 -13.06
CA CYS A 535 13.76 -19.08 -12.45
C CYS A 535 13.69 -17.55 -12.28
N PRO A 536 14.54 -16.95 -11.42
CA PRO A 536 14.61 -15.51 -11.22
C PRO A 536 14.78 -14.71 -12.53
N GLU A 537 15.60 -15.22 -13.46
CA GLU A 537 15.89 -14.60 -14.75
C GLU A 537 14.65 -14.58 -15.65
N ALA A 538 13.94 -15.72 -15.75
CA ALA A 538 12.70 -15.82 -16.50
C ALA A 538 11.61 -14.89 -15.92
N MET A 539 11.51 -14.81 -14.60
CA MET A 539 10.60 -13.86 -13.97
C MET A 539 10.95 -12.41 -14.25
N ALA A 540 12.25 -12.07 -14.29
CA ALA A 540 12.68 -10.72 -14.62
C ALA A 540 12.41 -10.41 -16.09
N ASP A 541 12.54 -11.40 -16.98
CA ASP A 541 12.18 -11.26 -18.38
C ASP A 541 10.68 -10.99 -18.57
N LEU A 542 9.81 -11.73 -17.88
CA LEU A 542 8.37 -11.47 -17.88
C LEU A 542 8.02 -10.07 -17.38
N GLU A 543 8.69 -9.57 -16.34
CA GLU A 543 8.50 -8.19 -15.89
C GLU A 543 8.84 -7.18 -17.00
N ARG A 544 9.94 -7.40 -17.73
CA ARG A 544 10.29 -6.58 -18.89
C ARG A 544 9.22 -6.65 -19.97
N GLN A 545 8.65 -7.83 -20.23
CA GLN A 545 7.59 -8.02 -21.21
C GLN A 545 6.33 -7.21 -20.83
N VAL A 546 5.83 -7.31 -19.59
CA VAL A 546 4.64 -6.56 -19.17
C VAL A 546 4.86 -5.04 -19.16
N CYS A 547 6.04 -4.57 -18.73
CA CYS A 547 6.36 -3.14 -18.78
C CYS A 547 6.48 -2.62 -20.22
N MET A 548 7.10 -3.38 -21.12
CA MET A 548 7.18 -3.01 -22.53
C MET A 548 5.81 -3.08 -23.22
N PHE A 549 4.97 -4.05 -22.85
CA PHE A 549 3.61 -4.16 -23.36
C PHE A 549 2.74 -2.98 -22.91
N GLU A 550 2.87 -2.51 -21.67
CA GLU A 550 2.24 -1.25 -21.24
C GLU A 550 2.65 -0.09 -22.13
N ASN A 551 3.97 0.08 -22.30
CA ASN A 551 4.53 1.16 -23.09
C ASN A 551 4.07 1.10 -24.57
N GLN A 552 3.95 -0.10 -25.14
CA GLN A 552 3.69 -0.29 -26.56
C GLN A 552 2.23 -0.52 -26.93
N CYS A 553 1.39 -0.97 -26.00
CA CYS A 553 0.03 -1.43 -26.30
C CYS A 553 -1.06 -0.89 -25.39
N LEU A 554 -0.72 -0.26 -24.26
CA LEU A 554 -1.70 0.17 -23.25
C LEU A 554 -1.69 1.69 -23.02
N GLY A 555 -1.14 2.46 -23.96
CA GLY A 555 -1.16 3.93 -23.92
C GLY A 555 0.08 4.56 -23.28
N GLY A 556 1.16 3.81 -23.12
CA GLY A 556 2.46 4.33 -22.71
C GLY A 556 2.72 4.25 -21.20
N THR A 557 3.99 4.12 -20.83
CA THR A 557 4.43 4.19 -19.43
C THR A 557 4.74 5.63 -19.08
N LYS A 558 3.82 6.29 -18.35
CA LYS A 558 3.94 7.71 -18.01
C LYS A 558 4.79 7.90 -16.76
N ASP A 559 5.60 8.95 -16.75
CA ASP A 559 6.35 9.37 -15.57
C ASP A 559 5.42 9.92 -14.48
N TYR A 560 5.91 9.97 -13.24
CA TYR A 560 5.23 10.66 -12.15
C TYR A 560 5.20 12.17 -12.40
N SER A 561 4.16 12.84 -11.90
CA SER A 561 4.09 14.31 -11.97
C SER A 561 5.25 14.94 -11.18
N ALA A 562 5.64 16.16 -11.56
CA ALA A 562 6.71 16.88 -10.87
C ALA A 562 6.37 17.11 -9.39
N GLU A 563 5.10 17.37 -9.09
CA GLU A 563 4.57 17.56 -7.74
C GLU A 563 4.69 16.29 -6.91
N PHE A 564 4.36 15.12 -7.49
CA PHE A 564 4.48 13.85 -6.80
C PHE A 564 5.94 13.53 -6.47
N LYS A 565 6.86 13.73 -7.43
CA LYS A 565 8.30 13.57 -7.20
C LYS A 565 8.83 14.52 -6.13
N ALA A 566 8.40 15.78 -6.14
CA ALA A 566 8.81 16.78 -5.17
C ALA A 566 8.28 16.49 -3.75
N THR A 567 7.07 15.93 -3.65
CA THR A 567 6.44 15.56 -2.38
C THR A 567 7.12 14.34 -1.77
N TRP A 568 7.28 13.27 -2.56
CA TRP A 568 7.69 11.95 -2.04
C TRP A 568 9.16 11.61 -2.29
N GLY A 569 9.93 12.50 -2.93
CA GLY A 569 11.29 12.17 -3.36
C GLY A 569 11.35 10.98 -4.32
N ALA A 570 10.25 10.67 -4.99
CA ALA A 570 10.16 9.58 -5.96
C ALA A 570 10.98 9.91 -7.21
N LYS A 571 11.60 8.89 -7.81
CA LYS A 571 12.39 9.05 -9.04
C LYS A 571 11.50 8.98 -10.27
N GLU A 572 11.22 7.77 -10.74
CA GLU A 572 10.33 7.48 -11.86
C GLU A 572 9.65 6.14 -11.57
N PRO A 573 8.53 5.81 -12.23
CA PRO A 573 7.89 4.52 -12.06
C PRO A 573 8.82 3.37 -12.45
N ARG A 574 8.72 2.25 -11.73
CA ARG A 574 9.53 1.05 -11.96
C ARG A 574 9.52 0.58 -13.42
N CYS A 575 8.34 0.50 -14.04
CA CYS A 575 8.26 0.11 -15.45
C CYS A 575 8.87 1.15 -16.40
N LEU A 576 8.89 2.44 -16.04
CA LEU A 576 9.53 3.46 -16.87
C LEU A 576 11.05 3.26 -16.88
N THR A 577 11.65 2.96 -15.71
CA THR A 577 13.07 2.58 -15.63
C THR A 577 13.38 1.38 -16.53
N ILE A 578 12.57 0.32 -16.45
CA ILE A 578 12.78 -0.89 -17.24
C ILE A 578 12.67 -0.60 -18.75
N VAL A 579 11.63 0.14 -19.16
CA VAL A 579 11.41 0.55 -20.55
C VAL A 579 12.59 1.38 -21.07
N ASN A 580 13.08 2.34 -20.28
CA ASN A 580 14.23 3.19 -20.64
C ASN A 580 15.52 2.37 -20.76
N SER A 581 15.76 1.42 -19.86
CA SER A 581 16.90 0.50 -19.94
C SER A 581 16.84 -0.40 -21.17
N ILE A 582 15.65 -0.82 -21.61
CA ILE A 582 15.49 -1.61 -22.85
C ILE A 582 15.72 -0.74 -24.08
N LYS A 583 15.13 0.46 -24.14
CA LYS A 583 15.30 1.40 -25.27
C LYS A 583 16.75 1.86 -25.45
N SER A 584 17.51 1.98 -24.36
CA SER A 584 18.94 2.33 -24.38
C SER A 584 19.88 1.14 -24.62
N GLY A 585 19.36 -0.09 -24.70
CA GLY A 585 20.15 -1.31 -24.90
C GLY A 585 20.87 -1.83 -23.65
N GLN A 586 20.68 -1.22 -22.48
CA GLN A 586 21.22 -1.69 -21.19
C GLN A 586 20.58 -3.01 -20.73
N GLN A 587 19.30 -3.20 -21.04
CA GLN A 587 18.57 -4.43 -20.81
C GLN A 587 17.94 -4.91 -22.12
N LYS A 588 17.57 -6.20 -22.17
CA LYS A 588 16.83 -6.78 -23.29
C LYS A 588 15.76 -7.73 -22.77
N ILE A 589 14.71 -7.92 -23.57
CA ILE A 589 13.82 -9.06 -23.43
C ILE A 589 14.47 -10.22 -24.16
N THR A 590 14.69 -11.31 -23.44
CA THR A 590 15.38 -12.52 -23.90
C THR A 590 14.44 -13.44 -24.67
N TYR A 591 13.17 -13.52 -24.27
CA TYR A 591 12.17 -14.30 -24.99
C TYR A 591 11.76 -13.63 -26.31
N GLY A 592 12.34 -14.06 -27.43
CA GLY A 592 12.17 -13.38 -28.73
C GLY A 592 10.72 -13.29 -29.23
N ASN A 593 9.85 -14.24 -28.85
CA ASN A 593 8.44 -14.26 -29.28
C ASN A 593 7.50 -13.47 -28.36
N TRP A 594 8.02 -12.82 -27.31
CA TRP A 594 7.21 -12.20 -26.26
C TRP A 594 6.08 -11.32 -26.79
N ARG A 595 6.37 -10.45 -27.76
CA ARG A 595 5.40 -9.47 -28.26
C ARG A 595 4.27 -10.16 -29.00
N LYS A 596 4.61 -11.08 -29.91
CA LYS A 596 3.63 -11.85 -30.68
C LYS A 596 2.72 -12.64 -29.76
N ASP A 597 3.28 -13.24 -28.71
CA ASP A 597 2.51 -14.03 -27.75
C ASP A 597 1.61 -13.14 -26.89
N MET A 598 2.11 -12.01 -26.37
CA MET A 598 1.28 -11.06 -25.62
C MET A 598 0.15 -10.48 -26.47
N GLU A 599 0.43 -10.06 -27.71
CA GLU A 599 -0.59 -9.56 -28.64
C GLU A 599 -1.62 -10.65 -29.00
N SER A 600 -1.19 -11.91 -29.11
CA SER A 600 -2.11 -13.04 -29.35
C SER A 600 -3.04 -13.31 -28.17
N TYR A 601 -2.60 -13.07 -26.93
CA TYR A 601 -3.42 -13.31 -25.73
C TYR A 601 -4.30 -12.11 -25.35
N PHE A 602 -3.75 -10.89 -25.45
CA PHE A 602 -4.34 -9.68 -24.88
C PHE A 602 -4.67 -8.61 -25.92
N GLY A 603 -4.27 -8.80 -27.18
CA GLY A 603 -4.37 -7.76 -28.21
C GLY A 603 -3.38 -6.61 -27.98
N CYS A 604 -3.58 -5.50 -28.69
CA CYS A 604 -2.80 -4.27 -28.50
C CYS A 604 -3.76 -3.07 -28.65
N PRO A 605 -4.58 -2.77 -27.64
CA PRO A 605 -5.72 -1.86 -27.79
C PRO A 605 -5.32 -0.40 -28.03
N LYS A 606 -4.14 0.01 -27.56
CA LYS A 606 -3.60 1.36 -27.72
C LYS A 606 -2.15 1.28 -28.23
N PRO A 607 -1.94 0.96 -29.52
CA PRO A 607 -0.60 0.77 -30.07
C PRO A 607 0.20 2.07 -30.01
N ALA A 608 1.46 1.98 -29.57
CA ALA A 608 2.40 3.07 -29.70
C ALA A 608 2.58 3.38 -31.20
N ASN A 609 2.40 4.65 -31.58
CA ASN A 609 2.38 5.10 -32.96
C ASN A 609 1.24 4.52 -33.81
N ALA A 610 0.13 4.07 -33.21
CA ALA A 610 -1.13 4.13 -33.92
C ALA A 610 -1.34 5.61 -34.26
N THR A 611 -1.00 5.99 -35.48
CA THR A 611 -1.39 7.25 -36.09
C THR A 611 -2.81 7.49 -35.62
N GLN A 612 -3.07 8.64 -34.98
CA GLN A 612 -4.44 9.14 -34.96
C GLN A 612 -4.92 9.00 -36.40
N SER A 613 -5.78 8.01 -36.65
CA SER A 613 -6.42 7.88 -37.93
C SER A 613 -7.08 9.23 -38.12
N THR A 614 -6.61 9.96 -39.10
CA THR A 614 -7.10 11.26 -39.55
C THR A 614 -8.49 11.08 -40.14
N LYS A 615 -9.43 10.69 -39.27
CA LYS A 615 -10.88 10.69 -39.47
C LYS A 615 -11.59 11.08 -38.17
N GLN A 616 -11.11 12.12 -37.51
CA GLN A 616 -11.87 12.98 -36.60
C GLN A 616 -10.99 14.17 -36.20
N ASN A 617 -10.81 15.11 -37.14
CA ASN A 617 -10.50 16.52 -36.85
C ASN A 617 -10.60 17.36 -38.12
N THR A 618 -11.80 17.41 -38.68
CA THR A 618 -12.22 18.50 -39.59
C THR A 618 -13.42 19.26 -39.01
N TYR A 619 -13.69 19.11 -37.72
CA TYR A 619 -14.69 19.87 -36.97
C TYR A 619 -14.06 20.32 -35.65
N SER A 620 -13.16 21.31 -35.73
CA SER A 620 -12.66 21.99 -34.52
C SER A 620 -12.08 23.38 -34.81
N ASP A 621 -11.52 23.62 -35.99
CA ASP A 621 -10.87 24.92 -36.27
C ASP A 621 -11.75 25.96 -36.98
N THR A 622 -12.90 25.56 -37.54
CA THR A 622 -13.83 26.52 -38.15
C THR A 622 -14.86 27.07 -37.15
N THR A 623 -15.08 26.39 -36.02
CA THR A 623 -16.09 26.84 -35.04
C THR A 623 -15.53 27.89 -34.09
N GLN A 624 -14.23 27.87 -33.77
CA GLN A 624 -13.64 28.92 -32.93
C GLN A 624 -13.45 30.26 -33.67
N SER A 625 -13.15 30.25 -34.97
CA SER A 625 -13.10 31.49 -35.77
C SER A 625 -14.48 32.08 -35.99
N ILE A 626 -15.49 31.25 -36.28
CA ILE A 626 -16.89 31.71 -36.44
C ILE A 626 -17.45 32.24 -35.12
N ILE A 627 -17.11 31.65 -33.98
CA ILE A 627 -17.55 32.16 -32.67
C ILE A 627 -16.84 33.48 -32.35
N GLN A 628 -15.52 33.62 -32.59
CA GLN A 628 -14.81 34.88 -32.35
C GLN A 628 -15.31 36.03 -33.24
N ASP A 629 -15.58 35.78 -34.52
CA ASP A 629 -16.14 36.80 -35.43
C ASP A 629 -17.59 37.16 -35.05
N ALA A 630 -18.39 36.18 -34.61
CA ALA A 630 -19.74 36.45 -34.11
C ALA A 630 -19.74 37.20 -32.76
N THR A 631 -18.76 36.96 -31.88
CA THR A 631 -18.66 37.69 -30.60
C THR A 631 -18.18 39.13 -30.82
N GLN A 632 -17.28 39.38 -31.78
CA GLN A 632 -16.88 40.74 -32.15
C GLN A 632 -18.00 41.50 -32.85
N SER A 633 -18.75 40.86 -33.75
CA SER A 633 -19.91 41.48 -34.41
C SER A 633 -21.00 41.88 -33.42
N VAL A 634 -21.34 41.02 -32.45
CA VAL A 634 -22.36 41.31 -31.44
C VAL A 634 -21.90 42.40 -30.46
N ALA A 635 -20.61 42.43 -30.09
CA ALA A 635 -20.05 43.49 -29.26
C ALA A 635 -20.05 44.86 -29.96
N GLN A 636 -19.78 44.89 -31.27
CA GLN A 636 -19.83 46.11 -32.07
C GLN A 636 -21.28 46.64 -32.15
N THR A 637 -22.25 45.78 -32.47
CA THR A 637 -23.68 46.18 -32.57
C THR A 637 -24.24 46.64 -31.22
N ALA A 638 -23.84 46.03 -30.09
CA ALA A 638 -24.25 46.48 -28.77
C ALA A 638 -23.70 47.87 -28.42
N THR A 639 -22.47 48.19 -28.85
CA THR A 639 -21.82 49.48 -28.59
C THR A 639 -22.43 50.61 -29.44
N ASP A 640 -22.81 50.31 -30.68
CA ASP A 640 -23.47 51.27 -31.57
C ASP A 640 -24.92 51.54 -31.12
N THR A 641 -25.63 50.52 -30.62
CA THR A 641 -27.00 50.67 -30.10
C THR A 641 -27.04 51.44 -28.78
N LEU A 642 -26.04 51.25 -27.91
CA LEU A 642 -25.88 52.05 -26.67
C LEU A 642 -25.54 53.51 -26.99
N SER A 643 -24.74 53.77 -28.02
CA SER A 643 -24.39 55.14 -28.44
C SER A 643 -25.59 55.88 -29.05
N SER A 644 -26.49 55.20 -29.76
CA SER A 644 -27.71 55.83 -30.30
C SER A 644 -28.78 56.11 -29.24
N VAL A 645 -28.84 55.30 -28.17
CA VAL A 645 -29.79 55.50 -27.06
C VAL A 645 -29.33 56.64 -26.14
N VAL A 646 -28.02 56.83 -25.96
CA VAL A 646 -27.46 57.95 -25.17
C VAL A 646 -27.55 59.30 -25.90
N GLN A 647 -27.77 59.31 -27.22
CA GLN A 647 -28.02 60.54 -28.00
C GLN A 647 -29.52 60.89 -28.14
N SER A 648 -30.43 60.08 -27.61
CA SER A 648 -31.89 60.29 -27.68
C SER A 648 -32.57 60.43 -26.30
N VAL A 649 -31.78 60.57 -25.23
CA VAL A 649 -32.16 60.99 -23.87
C VAL A 649 -31.27 62.17 -23.49
#